data_AF-A0A7S1H3X2-F1
#
_entry.id   AF-A0A7S1H3X2-F1
#
_cell.length_a   1.000
_cell.length_b   1.000
_cell.length_c   1.000
_cell.angle_alpha   90.00
_cell.angle_beta   90.00
_cell.angle_gamma   90.00
#
_symmetry.space_group_name_H-M   'P 1'
#
loop_
_entity.id
_entity.type
_entity.pdbx_description
1 polymer ?
#
loop_
_entity_poly.entity_id
_entity_poly.type
_entity_poly.pdbx_seq_one_letter_code
_entity_poly.pdbx_strand_id
1 'polypeptide(L)'
;GSAAFNLFVITGLCMMALPPGETKSIEKYSVFMLTSAHSVIAYAWVVIIVTINTKDVVDLWEALVTFAFMPWMVCWVYAADKEWFRKDNRIFIDDEEGQAALENEAGPTKPGDPANPESTEGSTPVPEGPNAPAAVAPTADAPTRVVSNERQRRASAAYHSSYDEMVGGDHHMKRDENGRPIKTLKPKANPTVAQRKREALRSMTAPQTAAHHQFETMTTHSRVLEGIPEDNITRIHFQTPKVSVLENVGNASIPVVRTGPSDQPSKVHYVTKEGSAKPGADYAETSGVLTFAAGETYQEIQVGIVDDSTQWNAEKDFTVTLSFDGVEQGGGHECKLGPISVVTVGIIDVDNPGEFCFTESAYVCLSTDSKVAMSIERRSGVTGVATVTVLPVAASAEAGKHFVGEEVVVTFQQDQAAALVQINLKHDGWEDADPATAKTLRFFAELVKPTPEEGAKVISPNRAEVIIRWNEDSPGAEEAEEPSWGMQFKLALAIENPEEASKTDLCVHYATIFWKLFAAIIPPAELKIMGRETNGWATFVTAILMIGFVTTIINDLASIFGCIVGLEDSITAITLVALGTSLPDTIASMMSARADTNADNSIGNITGSNSVNVFLGIGLPWSIAALYWEVAEPSDAWRERYADWLLTDIGQKYADTGGFVVLGGDLAFYTMIFVILACSTIGLLTFRRFAFGYELGGGSVMSKVHGYLCISFWFIYVIVSIVKVYAPEGTFIDLGR
;
A
#
# COMPACT_ATOMS: atom_id res chain seq x y z
N GLY A 1 -20.81 -18.65 -10.43
CA GLY A 1 -19.65 -19.49 -10.09
C GLY A 1 -18.47 -18.66 -9.62
N SER A 2 -17.52 -18.35 -10.51
CA SER A 2 -16.24 -17.70 -10.17
C SER A 2 -16.43 -16.37 -9.41
N ALA A 3 -17.40 -15.54 -9.82
CA ALA A 3 -17.73 -14.29 -9.14
C ALA A 3 -18.04 -14.43 -7.65
N ALA A 4 -18.80 -15.49 -7.32
CA ALA A 4 -19.17 -15.82 -5.96
C ALA A 4 -17.94 -16.30 -5.18
N PHE A 5 -17.08 -17.13 -5.79
CA PHE A 5 -15.84 -17.54 -5.15
C PHE A 5 -14.94 -16.34 -4.85
N ASN A 6 -14.75 -15.48 -5.84
CA ASN A 6 -13.94 -14.27 -5.71
C ASN A 6 -14.45 -13.39 -4.57
N LEU A 7 -15.73 -13.02 -4.60
CA LEU A 7 -16.26 -12.08 -3.61
C LEU A 7 -16.37 -12.69 -2.21
N PHE A 8 -16.67 -13.98 -2.09
CA PHE A 8 -16.96 -14.61 -0.79
C PHE A 8 -15.73 -15.28 -0.18
N VAL A 9 -15.11 -16.20 -0.90
CA VAL A 9 -14.00 -17.00 -0.38
C VAL A 9 -12.75 -16.15 -0.28
N ILE A 10 -12.37 -15.43 -1.34
CA ILE A 10 -11.13 -14.64 -1.33
C ILE A 10 -11.21 -13.53 -0.28
N THR A 11 -12.35 -12.82 -0.18
CA THR A 11 -12.56 -11.82 0.87
C THR A 11 -12.42 -12.44 2.26
N GLY A 12 -13.04 -13.59 2.50
CA GLY A 12 -12.94 -14.30 3.77
C GLY A 12 -11.50 -14.75 4.10
N LEU A 13 -10.76 -15.24 3.11
CA LEU A 13 -9.35 -15.58 3.24
C LEU A 13 -8.50 -14.34 3.51
N CYS A 14 -8.72 -13.22 2.82
CA CYS A 14 -8.00 -11.97 3.06
C CYS A 14 -8.25 -11.43 4.47
N MET A 15 -9.46 -11.57 5.02
CA MET A 15 -9.75 -11.21 6.42
C MET A 15 -8.92 -12.03 7.41
N MET A 16 -8.63 -13.29 7.10
CA MET A 16 -7.90 -14.23 7.96
C MET A 16 -6.41 -14.35 7.63
N ALA A 17 -5.97 -13.80 6.50
CA ALA A 17 -4.61 -13.93 6.00
C ALA A 17 -3.60 -13.14 6.83
N LEU A 18 -4.09 -12.14 7.57
CA LEU A 18 -3.30 -11.24 8.39
C LEU A 18 -2.88 -11.89 9.72
N PRO A 19 -1.63 -11.64 10.16
CA PRO A 19 -1.18 -11.91 11.52
C PRO A 19 -2.14 -11.38 12.61
N PRO A 20 -2.23 -12.05 13.78
CA PRO A 20 -3.05 -11.58 14.88
C PRO A 20 -2.69 -10.14 15.30
N GLY A 21 -3.68 -9.25 15.29
CA GLY A 21 -3.50 -7.84 15.69
C GLY A 21 -3.23 -6.88 14.53
N GLU A 22 -2.84 -7.38 13.36
CA GLU A 22 -2.69 -6.56 12.16
C GLU A 22 -4.08 -6.22 11.58
N THR A 23 -4.27 -4.98 11.12
CA THR A 23 -5.51 -4.50 10.52
C THR A 23 -5.21 -3.74 9.24
N LYS A 24 -6.07 -3.89 8.22
CA LYS A 24 -5.98 -3.09 6.98
C LYS A 24 -7.34 -2.48 6.70
N SER A 25 -7.32 -1.20 6.34
CA SER A 25 -8.49 -0.49 5.89
C SER A 25 -8.39 -0.11 4.41
N ILE A 26 -9.54 0.11 3.78
CA ILE A 26 -9.61 0.63 2.41
C ILE A 26 -9.41 2.16 2.46
N GLU A 27 -8.39 2.70 1.83
CA GLU A 27 -8.15 4.15 1.79
C GLU A 27 -9.11 4.83 0.81
N LYS A 28 -9.18 4.33 -0.42
CA LYS A 28 -9.96 4.95 -1.51
C LYS A 28 -11.38 4.41 -1.51
N TYR A 29 -12.14 4.76 -0.49
CA TYR A 29 -13.49 4.22 -0.29
C TYR A 29 -14.47 4.53 -1.43
N SER A 30 -14.31 5.69 -2.12
CA SER A 30 -15.10 6.02 -3.32
C SER A 30 -14.84 5.03 -4.47
N VAL A 31 -13.58 4.66 -4.68
CA VAL A 31 -13.17 3.65 -5.67
C VAL A 31 -13.75 2.30 -5.30
N PHE A 32 -13.62 1.88 -4.05
CA PHE A 32 -14.19 0.61 -3.57
C PHE A 32 -15.71 0.53 -3.76
N MET A 33 -16.46 1.59 -3.45
CA MET A 33 -17.90 1.58 -3.62
C MET A 33 -18.29 1.47 -5.10
N LEU A 34 -17.54 2.14 -5.98
CA LEU A 34 -17.80 2.12 -7.41
C LEU A 34 -17.46 0.75 -8.03
N THR A 35 -16.32 0.16 -7.69
CA THR A 35 -15.92 -1.17 -8.18
C THR A 35 -16.85 -2.25 -7.63
N SER A 36 -17.24 -2.15 -6.35
CA SER A 36 -18.21 -3.06 -5.73
C SER A 36 -19.58 -2.97 -6.40
N ALA A 37 -20.07 -1.77 -6.70
CA ALA A 37 -21.34 -1.59 -7.41
C ALA A 37 -21.29 -2.21 -8.82
N HIS A 38 -20.23 -1.97 -9.59
CA HIS A 38 -20.07 -2.57 -10.91
C HIS A 38 -19.96 -4.10 -10.86
N SER A 39 -19.34 -4.64 -9.79
CA SER A 39 -19.24 -6.09 -9.59
C SER A 39 -20.58 -6.80 -9.39
N VAL A 40 -21.63 -6.06 -9.00
CA VAL A 40 -23.00 -6.55 -8.85
C VAL A 40 -23.83 -6.22 -10.08
N ILE A 41 -23.73 -4.99 -10.59
CA ILE A 41 -24.45 -4.50 -11.79
C ILE A 41 -24.12 -5.36 -13.00
N ALA A 42 -22.87 -5.79 -13.16
CA ALA A 42 -22.46 -6.64 -14.27
C ALA A 42 -23.33 -7.90 -14.42
N TYR A 43 -23.62 -8.58 -13.31
CA TYR A 43 -24.44 -9.80 -13.34
C TYR A 43 -25.93 -9.49 -13.46
N ALA A 44 -26.41 -8.43 -12.80
CA ALA A 44 -27.78 -7.96 -12.99
C ALA A 44 -28.05 -7.59 -14.46
N TRP A 45 -27.09 -6.96 -15.12
CA TRP A 45 -27.14 -6.61 -16.54
C TRP A 45 -27.27 -7.84 -17.43
N VAL A 46 -26.46 -8.88 -17.18
CA VAL A 46 -26.55 -10.15 -17.94
C VAL A 46 -27.94 -10.78 -17.81
N VAL A 47 -28.55 -10.74 -16.62
CA VAL A 47 -29.94 -11.20 -16.44
C VAL A 47 -30.91 -10.35 -17.25
N ILE A 48 -30.76 -9.03 -17.22
CA ILE A 48 -31.64 -8.13 -18.00
C ILE A 48 -31.61 -8.49 -19.48
N ILE A 49 -30.43 -8.63 -20.09
CA ILE A 49 -30.34 -8.88 -21.53
C ILE A 49 -30.76 -10.30 -21.91
N VAL A 50 -30.37 -11.31 -21.13
CA VAL A 50 -30.65 -12.72 -21.47
C VAL A 50 -32.06 -13.16 -21.08
N THR A 51 -32.67 -12.61 -20.04
CA THR A 51 -33.96 -13.12 -19.53
C THR A 51 -35.12 -12.13 -19.63
N ILE A 52 -34.86 -10.82 -19.74
CA ILE A 52 -35.89 -9.78 -19.70
C ILE A 52 -36.06 -9.10 -21.06
N ASN A 53 -34.97 -8.61 -21.66
CA ASN A 53 -35.03 -7.79 -22.87
C ASN A 53 -35.22 -8.63 -24.13
N THR A 54 -34.16 -9.28 -24.62
CA THR A 54 -34.23 -10.26 -25.71
C THR A 54 -34.05 -11.64 -25.11
N LYS A 55 -35.14 -12.18 -24.57
CA LYS A 55 -35.10 -13.47 -23.90
C LYS A 55 -34.46 -14.55 -24.78
N ASP A 56 -33.44 -15.20 -24.22
CA ASP A 56 -32.65 -16.28 -24.80
C ASP A 56 -31.80 -15.92 -26.05
N VAL A 57 -31.68 -14.64 -26.42
CA VAL A 57 -30.90 -14.15 -27.57
C VAL A 57 -30.15 -12.89 -27.19
N VAL A 58 -28.89 -12.76 -27.61
CA VAL A 58 -28.14 -11.52 -27.37
C VAL A 58 -28.02 -10.73 -28.66
N ASP A 59 -28.61 -9.53 -28.66
CA ASP A 59 -28.53 -8.61 -29.79
C ASP A 59 -27.15 -7.94 -29.87
N LEU A 60 -26.77 -7.46 -31.07
CA LEU A 60 -25.50 -6.76 -31.29
C LEU A 60 -25.32 -5.58 -30.33
N TRP A 61 -26.36 -4.76 -30.13
CA TRP A 61 -26.23 -3.59 -29.26
C TRP A 61 -26.05 -3.97 -27.78
N GLU A 62 -26.69 -5.05 -27.31
CA GLU A 62 -26.55 -5.52 -25.94
C GLU A 62 -25.13 -6.01 -25.68
N ALA A 63 -24.58 -6.77 -26.64
CA ALA A 63 -23.20 -7.23 -26.59
C ALA A 63 -22.20 -6.06 -26.59
N LEU A 64 -22.40 -5.08 -27.48
CA LEU A 64 -21.55 -3.89 -27.57
C LEU A 64 -21.63 -3.02 -26.30
N VAL A 65 -22.81 -2.86 -25.71
CA VAL A 65 -22.98 -2.14 -24.43
C VAL A 65 -22.30 -2.90 -23.29
N THR A 66 -22.46 -4.23 -23.24
CA THR A 66 -21.77 -5.08 -22.26
C THR A 66 -20.25 -4.89 -22.34
N PHE A 67 -19.69 -4.85 -23.55
CA PHE A 67 -18.28 -4.58 -23.77
C PHE A 67 -17.88 -3.14 -23.42
N ALA A 68 -18.70 -2.16 -23.77
CA ALA A 68 -18.48 -0.74 -23.49
C ALA A 68 -18.52 -0.39 -21.99
N PHE A 69 -19.17 -1.21 -21.16
CA PHE A 69 -19.12 -1.04 -19.71
C PHE A 69 -17.71 -1.18 -19.13
N MET A 70 -16.79 -1.89 -19.81
CA MET A 70 -15.41 -1.99 -19.34
C MET A 70 -14.67 -0.64 -19.37
N PRO A 71 -14.49 0.03 -20.53
CA PRO A 71 -13.87 1.36 -20.56
C PRO A 71 -14.66 2.39 -19.76
N TRP A 72 -16.00 2.28 -19.71
CA TRP A 72 -16.83 3.13 -18.86
C TRP A 72 -16.46 3.00 -17.37
N MET A 73 -16.43 1.78 -16.84
CA MET A 73 -16.05 1.51 -15.45
C MET A 73 -14.65 2.05 -15.16
N VAL A 74 -13.67 1.77 -16.03
CA VAL A 74 -12.28 2.22 -15.86
C VAL A 74 -12.19 3.75 -15.78
N CYS A 75 -12.89 4.47 -16.67
CA CYS A 75 -12.92 5.93 -16.65
C CYS A 75 -13.53 6.48 -15.36
N TRP A 76 -14.63 5.90 -14.87
CA TRP A 76 -15.29 6.35 -13.64
C TRP A 76 -14.46 6.01 -12.39
N VAL A 77 -13.83 4.85 -12.35
CA VAL A 77 -12.92 4.46 -11.27
C VAL A 77 -11.70 5.37 -11.23
N TYR A 78 -11.11 5.68 -12.40
CA TYR A 78 -10.02 6.63 -12.50
C TYR A 78 -10.44 8.04 -12.06
N ALA A 79 -11.63 8.50 -12.43
CA ALA A 79 -12.18 9.77 -11.99
C ALA A 79 -12.37 9.83 -10.46
N ALA A 80 -12.85 8.74 -9.86
CA ALA A 80 -13.00 8.61 -8.41
C ALA A 80 -11.64 8.57 -7.70
N ASP A 81 -10.65 7.90 -8.30
CA ASP A 81 -9.26 7.84 -7.83
C ASP A 81 -8.58 9.22 -7.81
N LYS A 82 -8.89 10.04 -8.82
CA LYS A 82 -8.43 11.45 -8.94
C LYS A 82 -9.31 12.45 -8.19
N GLU A 83 -10.24 11.97 -7.37
CA GLU A 83 -11.13 12.79 -6.55
C GLU A 83 -11.97 13.82 -7.31
N TRP A 84 -12.25 13.62 -8.61
CA TRP A 84 -13.02 14.58 -9.44
C TRP A 84 -14.44 14.88 -8.92
N PHE A 85 -14.96 14.05 -8.01
CA PHE A 85 -16.32 14.18 -7.45
C PHE A 85 -16.38 14.81 -6.07
N ARG A 86 -15.25 15.19 -5.45
CA ARG A 86 -15.28 16.02 -4.23
C ARG A 86 -15.63 17.45 -4.62
N LYS A 87 -16.82 17.91 -4.22
CA LYS A 87 -17.10 19.35 -4.15
C LYS A 87 -16.24 19.93 -3.03
N ASP A 88 -15.15 20.59 -3.40
CA ASP A 88 -14.47 21.49 -2.50
C ASP A 88 -15.44 22.61 -2.11
N ASN A 89 -15.93 22.58 -0.87
CA ASN A 89 -16.35 23.78 -0.16
C ASN A 89 -15.12 24.52 0.40
N ARG A 90 -14.01 24.50 -0.35
CA ARG A 90 -12.89 25.39 -0.11
C ARG A 90 -13.24 26.70 -0.81
N ILE A 91 -13.42 27.73 -0.01
CA ILE A 91 -13.29 29.10 -0.49
C ILE A 91 -11.90 29.16 -1.13
N PHE A 92 -11.85 29.29 -2.45
CA PHE A 92 -10.63 29.65 -3.16
C PHE A 92 -10.26 31.05 -2.66
N ILE A 93 -9.29 31.13 -1.75
CA ILE A 93 -8.38 32.26 -1.75
C ILE A 93 -7.36 31.86 -2.82
N ASP A 94 -7.40 32.56 -3.95
CA ASP A 94 -6.41 32.39 -5.02
C ASP A 94 -5.03 32.76 -4.44
N ASP A 95 -4.23 31.76 -4.08
CA ASP A 95 -2.81 31.92 -3.75
C ASP A 95 -1.96 32.12 -5.02
N GLU A 96 -2.46 32.87 -6.02
CA GLU A 96 -1.61 33.43 -7.07
C GLU A 96 -0.82 34.67 -6.58
N GLU A 97 -1.14 35.22 -5.40
CA GLU A 97 -0.40 36.34 -4.81
C GLU A 97 0.80 35.92 -3.92
N GLY A 98 0.92 34.64 -3.55
CA GLY A 98 2.01 34.14 -2.70
C GLY A 98 3.30 33.76 -3.44
N GLN A 99 3.19 33.31 -4.70
CA GLN A 99 4.37 32.95 -5.51
C GLN A 99 5.00 34.14 -6.23
N ALA A 100 4.29 35.25 -6.42
CA ALA A 100 4.83 36.48 -6.99
C ALA A 100 5.64 37.34 -5.98
N ALA A 101 5.58 37.00 -4.67
CA ALA A 101 6.27 37.74 -3.61
C ALA A 101 7.71 37.27 -3.35
N LEU A 102 8.11 36.10 -3.84
CA LEU A 102 9.47 35.57 -3.67
C LEU A 102 10.44 35.87 -4.82
N GLU A 103 9.96 36.42 -5.94
CA GLU A 103 10.83 36.90 -7.05
C GLU A 103 11.20 38.39 -6.96
N ASN A 104 10.65 39.15 -6.00
CA ASN A 104 10.83 40.62 -5.93
C ASN A 104 11.83 41.13 -4.88
N GLU A 105 12.72 40.30 -4.33
CA GLU A 105 13.85 40.76 -3.48
C GLU A 105 15.24 40.63 -4.13
N ALA A 106 15.33 40.76 -5.46
CA ALA A 106 16.59 41.09 -6.12
C ALA A 106 16.53 42.54 -6.66
N GLY A 107 17.12 43.47 -5.91
CA GLY A 107 17.13 44.90 -6.22
C GLY A 107 17.80 45.28 -7.56
N PRO A 108 17.53 46.49 -8.07
CA PRO A 108 17.73 46.85 -9.48
C PRO A 108 19.15 47.33 -9.79
N THR A 109 19.73 46.85 -10.89
CA THR A 109 20.80 47.58 -11.61
C THR A 109 20.18 48.32 -12.80
N LYS A 110 20.46 49.63 -12.87
CA LYS A 110 19.81 50.62 -13.76
C LYS A 110 20.17 50.46 -15.25
N PRO A 111 19.24 50.78 -16.18
CA PRO A 111 19.56 51.04 -17.58
C PRO A 111 19.44 52.53 -17.98
N GLY A 112 20.25 52.92 -18.96
CA GLY A 112 20.34 54.22 -19.64
C GLY A 112 21.83 54.52 -19.90
N ASP A 113 22.36 54.56 -21.12
CA ASP A 113 21.92 55.31 -22.32
C ASP A 113 22.76 54.86 -23.57
N PRO A 114 22.67 55.44 -24.80
CA PRO A 114 22.13 54.81 -26.01
C PRO A 114 23.13 54.49 -27.14
N ALA A 115 22.58 54.10 -28.30
CA ALA A 115 23.14 53.42 -29.47
C ALA A 115 24.32 54.05 -30.28
N ASN A 116 25.13 53.13 -30.85
CA ASN A 116 25.88 53.12 -32.14
C ASN A 116 27.07 54.09 -32.33
N PRO A 117 28.02 53.91 -33.30
CA PRO A 117 28.19 52.86 -34.34
C PRO A 117 29.66 52.38 -34.62
N GLU A 118 29.81 51.45 -35.59
CA GLU A 118 31.00 51.18 -36.46
C GLU A 118 32.29 50.65 -35.76
N SER A 119 33.12 49.74 -36.27
CA SER A 119 33.61 49.38 -37.61
C SER A 119 34.47 48.09 -37.44
N THR A 120 34.27 47.05 -38.26
CA THR A 120 35.11 46.63 -39.40
C THR A 120 36.44 45.92 -39.05
N GLU A 121 36.56 44.69 -39.59
CA GLU A 121 37.77 43.99 -40.09
C GLU A 121 38.95 43.63 -39.17
N GLY A 122 39.48 42.41 -39.35
CA GLY A 122 40.83 42.07 -38.89
C GLY A 122 41.15 40.58 -38.79
N SER A 123 41.66 40.02 -39.89
CA SER A 123 42.04 38.62 -40.10
C SER A 123 43.44 38.25 -39.55
N THR A 124 43.66 36.94 -39.31
CA THR A 124 44.94 36.16 -39.42
C THR A 124 45.98 36.23 -38.26
N PRO A 125 47.02 35.34 -38.22
CA PRO A 125 47.01 33.87 -38.08
C PRO A 125 48.08 33.34 -37.07
N VAL A 126 48.21 32.01 -36.96
CA VAL A 126 49.15 31.17 -36.14
C VAL A 126 50.65 31.51 -36.28
N PRO A 127 51.51 31.14 -35.30
CA PRO A 127 52.69 30.32 -35.65
C PRO A 127 53.07 29.20 -34.64
N GLU A 128 53.90 28.26 -35.12
CA GLU A 128 54.37 26.98 -34.53
C GLU A 128 55.68 27.04 -33.69
N GLY A 129 55.82 26.11 -32.72
CA GLY A 129 57.01 25.33 -32.31
C GLY A 129 58.11 25.94 -31.40
N PRO A 130 59.10 25.17 -30.86
CA PRO A 130 59.13 23.74 -30.42
C PRO A 130 59.85 23.51 -29.04
N ASN A 131 59.69 22.33 -28.41
CA ASN A 131 60.75 21.56 -27.67
C ASN A 131 60.20 20.37 -26.85
N ALA A 132 60.84 19.20 -27.01
CA ALA A 132 60.68 17.94 -26.24
C ALA A 132 61.74 17.87 -25.09
N PRO A 133 61.76 16.94 -24.09
CA PRO A 133 61.47 15.49 -24.22
C PRO A 133 60.69 14.77 -23.08
N ALA A 134 60.34 13.52 -23.41
CA ALA A 134 59.70 12.38 -22.73
C ALA A 134 59.76 12.21 -21.19
N ALA A 135 58.65 11.73 -20.60
CA ALA A 135 58.59 10.65 -19.61
C ALA A 135 57.16 10.07 -19.48
N VAL A 136 57.10 8.78 -19.15
CA VAL A 136 55.96 7.83 -19.16
C VAL A 136 54.96 8.06 -18.01
N ALA A 137 53.65 7.87 -18.27
CA ALA A 137 52.63 7.66 -17.24
C ALA A 137 51.53 6.66 -17.72
N PRO A 138 50.97 5.83 -16.83
CA PRO A 138 50.09 4.71 -17.18
C PRO A 138 48.62 5.11 -17.35
N THR A 139 47.90 4.23 -18.04
CA THR A 139 46.50 4.27 -18.47
C THR A 139 45.49 4.38 -17.33
N ALA A 140 44.52 5.29 -17.48
CA ALA A 140 43.31 5.37 -16.66
C ALA A 140 42.12 4.77 -17.42
N ASP A 141 41.39 3.88 -16.74
CA ASP A 141 40.16 3.24 -17.20
C ASP A 141 39.02 4.26 -17.37
N ALA A 142 38.21 4.01 -18.40
CA ALA A 142 37.02 4.78 -18.73
C ALA A 142 35.84 4.42 -17.81
N PRO A 143 34.95 5.39 -17.47
CA PRO A 143 33.82 5.16 -16.57
C PRO A 143 32.65 4.46 -17.27
N THR A 144 32.09 3.46 -16.59
CA THR A 144 30.90 2.72 -16.97
C THR A 144 29.66 3.63 -16.94
N ARG A 145 28.96 3.69 -18.07
CA ARG A 145 27.77 4.50 -18.31
C ARG A 145 26.54 3.84 -17.67
N VAL A 146 26.01 4.43 -16.60
CA VAL A 146 24.72 4.04 -16.00
C VAL A 146 23.58 4.54 -16.88
N VAL A 147 22.77 3.62 -17.41
CA VAL A 147 21.52 3.93 -18.13
C VAL A 147 20.44 4.16 -17.08
N SER A 148 19.95 5.40 -17.00
CA SER A 148 18.91 5.83 -16.08
C SER A 148 17.51 5.38 -16.55
N ASN A 149 16.91 4.41 -15.85
CA ASN A 149 15.51 4.03 -16.03
C ASN A 149 14.57 4.90 -15.19
N GLU A 150 14.18 6.05 -15.73
CA GLU A 150 13.21 6.98 -15.13
C GLU A 150 11.78 6.40 -14.99
N ARG A 151 11.48 5.26 -15.63
CA ARG A 151 10.20 4.56 -15.50
C ARG A 151 10.06 3.73 -14.21
N GLN A 152 11.16 3.27 -13.60
CA GLN A 152 11.14 2.47 -12.35
C GLN A 152 10.94 3.34 -11.09
N ARG A 153 11.35 4.62 -11.12
CA ARG A 153 11.15 5.57 -10.01
C ARG A 153 9.68 5.84 -9.67
N ARG A 154 8.77 5.71 -10.65
CA ARG A 154 7.33 5.92 -10.43
C ARG A 154 6.63 4.72 -9.78
N ALA A 155 7.18 3.52 -9.89
CA ALA A 155 6.65 2.33 -9.21
C ALA A 155 7.05 2.31 -7.73
N SER A 156 8.22 2.86 -7.38
CA SER A 156 8.74 2.85 -6.00
C SER A 156 8.15 3.97 -5.11
N ALA A 157 7.67 5.07 -5.69
CA ALA A 157 7.07 6.18 -4.93
C ALA A 157 5.67 5.84 -4.35
N ALA A 158 4.99 4.81 -4.87
CA ALA A 158 3.68 4.37 -4.39
C ALA A 158 3.76 3.42 -3.17
N TYR A 159 4.95 2.90 -2.86
CA TYR A 159 5.16 1.86 -1.84
C TYR A 159 5.48 2.41 -0.43
N HIS A 160 5.85 3.70 -0.31
CA HIS A 160 6.52 4.23 0.89
C HIS A 160 5.67 5.05 1.87
N SER A 161 4.36 5.16 1.71
CA SER A 161 3.55 6.04 2.56
C SER A 161 3.01 5.39 3.86
N SER A 162 3.41 4.16 4.21
CA SER A 162 2.45 3.31 4.94
C SER A 162 3.00 2.32 5.98
N TYR A 163 4.16 2.60 6.57
CA TYR A 163 4.80 1.67 7.51
C TYR A 163 5.05 2.16 8.95
N ASP A 164 4.48 3.29 9.39
CA ASP A 164 4.92 3.93 10.65
C ASP A 164 4.06 3.63 11.90
N GLU A 165 3.19 2.61 11.92
CA GLU A 165 2.25 2.44 13.04
C GLU A 165 2.02 0.99 13.53
N MET A 166 3.06 0.18 13.76
CA MET A 166 2.91 -1.09 14.51
C MET A 166 4.13 -1.50 15.35
N VAL A 167 4.26 -1.05 16.61
CA VAL A 167 4.94 -1.82 17.67
C VAL A 167 4.32 -1.54 19.05
N GLY A 168 3.87 -2.58 19.75
CA GLY A 168 3.86 -2.58 21.23
C GLY A 168 2.81 -3.43 21.97
N GLY A 169 3.20 -4.64 22.40
CA GLY A 169 3.01 -5.06 23.81
C GLY A 169 2.09 -6.26 24.15
N ASP A 170 2.71 -7.41 24.46
CA ASP A 170 2.17 -8.60 25.15
C ASP A 170 1.92 -8.39 26.65
N HIS A 171 0.88 -8.99 27.26
CA HIS A 171 0.84 -9.26 28.73
C HIS A 171 -0.09 -10.42 29.18
N HIS A 172 0.45 -11.30 30.04
CA HIS A 172 -0.22 -12.36 30.82
C HIS A 172 -0.97 -11.82 32.07
N MET A 173 -2.10 -12.44 32.45
CA MET A 173 -2.90 -12.12 33.66
C MET A 173 -2.55 -12.98 34.89
N LYS A 174 -2.50 -12.37 36.09
CA LYS A 174 -2.53 -13.05 37.41
C LYS A 174 -3.92 -12.97 38.05
N ARG A 175 -4.28 -13.96 38.88
CA ARG A 175 -5.56 -14.13 39.60
C ARG A 175 -5.34 -14.14 41.12
N ASP A 176 -6.36 -13.79 41.91
CA ASP A 176 -6.32 -13.86 43.37
C ASP A 176 -6.63 -15.27 43.94
N GLU A 177 -6.47 -15.40 45.26
CA GLU A 177 -6.58 -16.65 46.05
C GLU A 177 -7.99 -17.24 46.11
N ASN A 178 -9.01 -16.53 45.60
CA ASN A 178 -10.38 -17.01 45.45
C ASN A 178 -10.80 -17.14 43.98
N GLY A 179 -9.83 -17.15 43.06
CA GLY A 179 -10.04 -17.41 41.63
C GLY A 179 -10.73 -16.27 40.87
N ARG A 180 -10.88 -15.08 41.47
CA ARG A 180 -11.51 -13.92 40.85
C ARG A 180 -10.47 -13.07 40.12
N PRO A 181 -10.78 -12.52 38.94
CA PRO A 181 -9.89 -11.59 38.26
C PRO A 181 -9.83 -10.27 39.04
N ILE A 182 -8.65 -9.90 39.52
CA ILE A 182 -8.41 -8.60 40.15
C ILE A 182 -8.55 -7.53 39.06
N LYS A 183 -9.59 -6.70 39.13
CA LYS A 183 -9.66 -5.46 38.33
C LYS A 183 -8.71 -4.43 38.95
N THR A 184 -7.45 -4.47 38.55
CA THR A 184 -6.58 -3.29 38.66
C THR A 184 -7.07 -2.26 37.65
N LEU A 185 -7.52 -1.09 38.14
CA LEU A 185 -7.66 0.11 37.33
C LEU A 185 -6.29 0.36 36.66
N LYS A 186 -6.21 0.11 35.34
CA LYS A 186 -5.01 0.42 34.56
C LYS A 186 -4.78 1.95 34.64
N PRO A 187 -3.54 2.43 34.84
CA PRO A 187 -3.21 3.78 34.40
C PRO A 187 -3.53 3.85 32.90
N LYS A 188 -4.16 4.94 32.43
CA LYS A 188 -4.30 5.18 30.99
C LYS A 188 -2.91 5.04 30.35
N ALA A 189 -2.79 4.19 29.33
CA ALA A 189 -1.58 4.14 28.52
C ALA A 189 -1.34 5.54 27.93
N ASN A 190 -0.10 6.03 27.99
CA ASN A 190 0.25 7.28 27.31
C ASN A 190 0.00 7.09 25.80
N PRO A 191 -0.63 8.07 25.12
CA PRO A 191 -0.90 7.99 23.68
C PRO A 191 0.42 7.82 22.89
N THR A 192 0.37 7.12 21.75
CA THR A 192 1.52 6.88 20.88
C THR A 192 1.98 8.17 20.18
N VAL A 193 3.21 8.23 19.69
CA VAL A 193 3.77 9.40 18.97
C VAL A 193 2.89 9.81 17.79
N ALA A 194 2.44 8.85 16.98
CA ALA A 194 1.54 9.07 15.86
C ALA A 194 0.16 9.61 16.31
N GLN A 195 -0.39 9.12 17.42
CA GLN A 195 -1.63 9.65 18.02
C GLN A 195 -1.45 11.09 18.49
N ARG A 196 -0.31 11.42 19.11
CA ARG A 196 0.01 12.80 19.53
C ARG A 196 0.25 13.73 18.34
N LYS A 197 0.93 13.28 17.27
CA LYS A 197 1.06 14.04 16.00
C LYS A 197 -0.32 14.37 15.43
N ARG A 198 -1.24 13.39 15.41
CA ARG A 198 -2.61 13.57 14.91
C ARG A 198 -3.45 14.48 15.80
N GLU A 199 -3.27 14.42 17.12
CA GLU A 199 -3.93 15.32 18.08
C GLU A 199 -3.39 16.76 17.96
N ALA A 200 -2.08 16.95 17.84
CA ALA A 200 -1.44 18.24 17.61
C ALA A 200 -1.93 18.88 16.28
N LEU A 201 -1.93 18.10 15.19
CA LEU A 201 -2.42 18.54 13.88
C LEU A 201 -3.92 18.89 13.90
N ARG A 202 -4.73 18.17 14.69
CA ARG A 202 -6.15 18.47 14.90
C ARG A 202 -6.37 19.75 15.73
N SER A 203 -5.53 20.03 16.72
CA SER A 203 -5.60 21.28 17.47
C SER A 203 -5.18 22.50 16.65
N MET A 204 -4.33 22.33 15.64
CA MET A 204 -3.85 23.41 14.77
C MET A 204 -4.80 23.75 13.60
N THR A 205 -5.68 22.83 13.20
CA THR A 205 -6.57 22.99 12.02
C THR A 205 -7.99 23.46 12.38
N ALA A 206 -8.28 23.71 13.66
CA ALA A 206 -9.57 24.20 14.11
C ALA A 206 -9.73 25.71 13.78
N PRO A 207 -10.79 26.13 13.04
CA PRO A 207 -11.00 27.54 12.73
C PRO A 207 -11.29 28.35 14.01
N GLN A 208 -10.51 29.41 14.23
CA GLN A 208 -10.58 30.31 15.40
C GLN A 208 -11.95 30.98 15.61
N THR A 209 -12.82 30.99 14.59
CA THR A 209 -14.19 31.55 14.66
C THR A 209 -15.26 30.56 15.13
N ALA A 210 -14.99 29.25 15.19
CA ALA A 210 -15.94 28.25 15.70
C ALA A 210 -15.99 28.19 17.24
N ALA A 211 -14.98 28.73 17.92
CA ALA A 211 -14.88 28.73 19.38
C ALA A 211 -15.99 29.56 20.05
N HIS A 212 -16.61 30.52 19.36
CA HIS A 212 -17.70 31.30 19.94
C HIS A 212 -19.06 30.58 19.96
N HIS A 213 -19.28 29.57 19.10
CA HIS A 213 -20.56 28.86 18.98
C HIS A 213 -20.58 27.45 19.56
N GLN A 214 -19.43 26.90 19.97
CA GLN A 214 -19.35 25.57 20.56
C GLN A 214 -19.44 25.57 22.11
N PHE A 215 -19.66 26.73 22.73
CA PHE A 215 -19.71 26.90 24.18
C PHE A 215 -21.01 26.42 24.86
N GLU A 216 -22.03 25.96 24.11
CA GLU A 216 -23.29 25.47 24.69
C GLU A 216 -23.45 23.94 24.73
N THR A 217 -22.52 23.15 24.20
CA THR A 217 -22.71 21.68 24.07
C THR A 217 -21.62 20.78 24.67
N MET A 218 -20.72 21.30 25.50
CA MET A 218 -19.74 20.49 26.25
C MET A 218 -19.86 20.59 27.79
N THR A 219 -21.07 20.77 28.31
CA THR A 219 -21.34 20.65 29.76
C THR A 219 -21.58 19.20 30.19
N THR A 220 -20.71 18.26 29.81
CA THR A 220 -20.87 16.84 30.25
C THR A 220 -19.59 16.11 30.67
N HIS A 221 -18.42 16.76 30.74
CA HIS A 221 -17.21 16.16 31.34
C HIS A 221 -16.46 17.08 32.32
N SER A 222 -17.20 17.76 33.20
CA SER A 222 -16.66 18.22 34.49
C SER A 222 -17.48 17.60 35.62
N ARG A 223 -17.04 16.43 36.09
CA ARG A 223 -17.56 15.81 37.31
C ARG A 223 -16.42 15.39 38.22
N VAL A 224 -15.58 16.38 38.54
CA VAL A 224 -14.78 16.46 39.76
C VAL A 224 -14.79 17.94 40.13
N LEU A 225 -15.06 18.28 41.40
CA LEU A 225 -15.33 19.61 41.97
C LEU A 225 -16.82 19.99 42.08
N GLU A 226 -17.62 19.13 42.71
CA GLU A 226 -18.80 19.61 43.46
C GLU A 226 -18.37 19.95 44.89
N GLY A 227 -18.52 21.22 45.27
CA GLY A 227 -18.38 21.70 46.65
C GLY A 227 -17.46 22.92 46.79
N ILE A 228 -18.00 24.12 46.51
CA ILE A 228 -17.91 25.38 47.30
C ILE A 228 -18.66 26.45 46.45
N PRO A 229 -19.83 26.96 46.88
CA PRO A 229 -20.36 28.21 46.36
C PRO A 229 -19.59 29.36 47.03
N GLU A 230 -18.67 29.98 46.30
CA GLU A 230 -18.15 31.29 46.66
C GLU A 230 -18.44 32.20 45.47
N ASP A 231 -19.60 32.86 45.52
CA ASP A 231 -20.20 33.69 44.46
C ASP A 231 -19.35 34.92 44.04
N ASN A 232 -18.09 35.01 44.48
CA ASN A 232 -17.21 36.17 44.29
C ASN A 232 -15.74 35.83 43.97
N ILE A 233 -15.42 34.57 43.60
CA ILE A 233 -14.05 34.16 43.24
C ILE A 233 -13.90 33.86 41.75
N THR A 234 -12.97 34.58 41.14
CA THR A 234 -12.49 34.32 39.77
C THR A 234 -11.33 33.32 39.80
N ARG A 235 -11.37 32.29 38.97
CA ARG A 235 -10.30 31.29 38.84
C ARG A 235 -9.69 31.31 37.46
N ILE A 236 -8.37 31.47 37.37
CA ILE A 236 -7.62 31.39 36.11
C ILE A 236 -6.77 30.12 36.12
N HIS A 237 -6.89 29.32 35.06
CA HIS A 237 -6.17 28.04 34.90
C HIS A 237 -6.03 27.67 33.43
N PHE A 238 -5.13 26.75 33.11
CA PHE A 238 -5.03 26.18 31.76
C PHE A 238 -6.24 25.29 31.45
N GLN A 239 -6.63 25.24 30.17
CA GLN A 239 -7.74 24.40 29.72
C GLN A 239 -7.44 22.90 29.88
N THR A 240 -6.17 22.51 29.69
CA THR A 240 -5.69 21.14 29.82
C THR A 240 -4.31 21.10 30.48
N PRO A 241 -3.93 20.01 31.17
CA PRO A 241 -2.62 19.91 31.83
C PRO A 241 -1.46 19.60 30.87
N LYS A 242 -1.76 19.23 29.61
CA LYS A 242 -0.76 18.92 28.59
C LYS A 242 -1.21 19.40 27.22
N VAL A 243 -0.32 20.06 26.49
CA VAL A 243 -0.45 20.46 25.09
C VAL A 243 0.69 19.82 24.31
N SER A 244 0.48 19.45 23.04
CA SER A 244 1.55 18.95 22.17
C SER A 244 1.52 19.72 20.85
N VAL A 245 2.70 20.13 20.39
CA VAL A 245 2.88 20.94 19.18
C VAL A 245 3.97 20.30 18.31
N LEU A 246 3.90 20.56 17.00
CA LEU A 246 4.98 20.18 16.08
C LEU A 246 6.12 21.20 16.22
N GLU A 247 7.37 20.80 16.03
CA GLU A 247 8.52 21.71 16.14
C GLU A 247 8.48 22.84 15.10
N ASN A 248 7.94 22.57 13.91
CA ASN A 248 7.80 23.53 12.82
C ASN A 248 6.59 24.47 12.96
N VAL A 249 5.92 24.50 14.11
CA VAL A 249 4.72 25.33 14.34
C VAL A 249 5.04 26.83 14.42
N GLY A 250 6.30 27.18 14.69
CA GLY A 250 6.74 28.56 14.93
C GLY A 250 6.30 29.10 16.29
N ASN A 251 5.00 29.10 16.61
CA ASN A 251 4.47 29.52 17.92
C ASN A 251 3.47 28.49 18.49
N ALA A 252 3.74 27.99 19.68
CA ALA A 252 2.81 27.17 20.44
C ALA A 252 1.74 28.05 21.12
N SER A 253 0.48 27.80 20.77
CA SER A 253 -0.67 28.46 21.39
C SER A 253 -1.17 27.67 22.60
N ILE A 254 -1.09 28.28 23.79
CA ILE A 254 -1.42 27.62 25.07
C ILE A 254 -2.69 28.26 25.65
N PRO A 255 -3.83 27.55 25.66
CA PRO A 255 -5.12 28.11 26.07
C PRO A 255 -5.26 28.25 27.60
N VAL A 256 -5.67 29.44 28.03
CA VAL A 256 -5.94 29.80 29.43
C VAL A 256 -7.39 30.22 29.57
N VAL A 257 -8.07 29.65 30.57
CA VAL A 257 -9.50 29.85 30.83
C VAL A 257 -9.71 30.56 32.16
N ARG A 258 -10.65 31.50 32.16
CA ARG A 258 -11.17 32.18 33.34
C ARG A 258 -12.58 31.68 33.67
N THR A 259 -12.78 31.20 34.89
CA THR A 259 -14.09 30.77 35.41
C THR A 259 -14.50 31.56 36.66
N GLY A 260 -15.80 31.67 36.94
CA GLY A 260 -16.34 32.56 37.98
C GLY A 260 -16.77 33.92 37.42
N PRO A 261 -16.92 34.96 38.27
CA PRO A 261 -17.27 36.31 37.83
C PRO A 261 -16.27 36.84 36.79
N SER A 262 -16.77 37.37 35.69
CA SER A 262 -15.95 37.89 34.58
C SER A 262 -16.21 39.38 34.30
N ASP A 263 -17.05 40.03 35.10
CA ASP A 263 -17.52 41.41 34.94
C ASP A 263 -16.41 42.47 35.16
N GLN A 264 -15.27 42.07 35.73
CA GLN A 264 -14.10 42.93 35.96
C GLN A 264 -12.86 42.37 35.24
N PRO A 265 -11.85 43.20 34.91
CA PRO A 265 -10.60 42.72 34.33
C PRO A 265 -9.78 41.90 35.34
N SER A 266 -9.03 40.92 34.86
CA SER A 266 -8.17 40.06 35.71
C SER A 266 -6.81 39.87 35.06
N LYS A 267 -5.75 39.74 35.86
CA LYS A 267 -4.37 39.58 35.38
C LYS A 267 -3.70 38.39 36.05
N VAL A 268 -2.96 37.59 35.30
CA VAL A 268 -2.15 36.48 35.81
C VAL A 268 -0.75 36.53 35.20
N HIS A 269 0.28 36.24 36.00
CA HIS A 269 1.64 36.10 35.48
C HIS A 269 1.83 34.69 34.92
N TYR A 270 2.62 34.58 33.86
CA TYR A 270 3.06 33.30 33.34
C TYR A 270 4.56 33.31 33.07
N VAL A 271 5.19 32.15 33.22
CA VAL A 271 6.61 31.94 32.95
C VAL A 271 6.84 30.53 32.41
N THR A 272 7.61 30.40 31.35
CA THR A 272 8.13 29.12 30.87
C THR A 272 9.24 28.62 31.79
N LYS A 273 9.28 27.32 32.08
CA LYS A 273 10.36 26.66 32.81
C LYS A 273 10.86 25.48 32.00
N GLU A 274 12.19 25.31 32.02
CA GLU A 274 12.86 24.21 31.33
C GLU A 274 12.35 22.84 31.78
N GLY A 275 12.27 21.91 30.83
CA GLY A 275 11.98 20.49 31.04
C GLY A 275 13.09 19.67 30.40
N SER A 276 12.74 18.72 29.53
CA SER A 276 13.73 18.11 28.62
C SER A 276 14.08 19.01 27.43
N ALA A 277 13.20 19.95 27.07
CA ALA A 277 13.45 21.04 26.13
C ALA A 277 14.19 22.19 26.83
N LYS A 278 15.18 22.77 26.14
CA LYS A 278 16.04 23.84 26.61
C LYS A 278 15.62 25.20 26.01
N PRO A 279 15.58 26.27 26.83
CA PRO A 279 15.30 27.60 26.34
C PRO A 279 16.40 28.09 25.38
N GLY A 280 15.99 28.77 24.31
CA GLY A 280 16.85 29.28 23.24
C GLY A 280 17.25 28.23 22.19
N ALA A 281 17.26 26.94 22.55
CA ALA A 281 17.56 25.85 21.62
C ALA A 281 16.30 25.19 21.05
N ASP A 282 15.30 24.91 21.92
CA ASP A 282 14.09 24.18 21.53
C ASP A 282 12.83 25.07 21.59
N TYR A 283 12.84 26.10 22.44
CA TYR A 283 11.77 27.09 22.56
C TYR A 283 12.30 28.44 23.05
N ALA A 284 11.58 29.53 22.76
CA ALA A 284 11.90 30.86 23.26
C ALA A 284 11.43 31.02 24.72
N GLU A 285 12.35 31.33 25.64
CA GLU A 285 11.99 31.63 27.02
C GLU A 285 11.03 32.81 27.07
N THR A 286 9.82 32.57 27.58
CA THR A 286 8.72 33.54 27.54
C THR A 286 8.15 33.73 28.94
N SER A 287 8.04 34.99 29.38
CA SER A 287 7.33 35.36 30.60
C SER A 287 6.55 36.65 30.39
N GLY A 288 5.44 36.82 31.09
CA GLY A 288 4.59 37.98 30.90
C GLY A 288 3.37 38.01 31.82
N VAL A 289 2.49 38.98 31.55
CA VAL A 289 1.21 39.15 32.23
C VAL A 289 0.08 38.96 31.23
N LEU A 290 -0.73 37.93 31.42
CA LEU A 290 -1.94 37.71 30.64
C LEU A 290 -3.07 38.52 31.26
N THR A 291 -3.69 39.41 30.48
CA THR A 291 -4.80 40.27 30.93
C THR A 291 -6.09 39.82 30.27
N PHE A 292 -7.09 39.47 31.08
CA PHE A 292 -8.47 39.27 30.64
C PHE A 292 -9.24 40.58 30.81
N ALA A 293 -9.85 41.09 29.74
CA ALA A 293 -10.78 42.22 29.84
C ALA A 293 -12.09 41.80 30.53
N ALA A 294 -12.93 42.77 30.92
CA ALA A 294 -14.27 42.47 31.41
C ALA A 294 -15.07 41.68 30.34
N GLY A 295 -15.65 40.55 30.73
CA GLY A 295 -16.39 39.62 29.87
C GLY A 295 -15.55 38.50 29.23
N GLU A 296 -14.22 38.63 29.14
CA GLU A 296 -13.37 37.63 28.47
C GLU A 296 -13.15 36.37 29.30
N THR A 297 -13.51 35.19 28.81
CA THR A 297 -13.31 33.92 29.55
C THR A 297 -12.15 33.09 29.01
N TYR A 298 -11.52 33.53 27.92
CA TYR A 298 -10.52 32.79 27.17
C TYR A 298 -9.42 33.73 26.65
N GLN A 299 -8.18 33.32 26.82
CA GLN A 299 -6.98 33.97 26.29
C GLN A 299 -5.93 32.90 25.98
N GLU A 300 -4.92 33.24 25.19
CA GLU A 300 -3.84 32.32 24.83
C GLU A 300 -2.46 32.90 25.16
N ILE A 301 -1.55 32.04 25.59
CA ILE A 301 -0.12 32.37 25.71
C ILE A 301 0.58 31.84 24.47
N GLN A 302 1.33 32.69 23.78
CA GLN A 302 2.15 32.32 22.64
C GLN A 302 3.59 32.10 23.10
N VAL A 303 4.15 30.92 22.82
CA VAL A 303 5.56 30.60 23.07
C VAL A 303 6.22 30.22 21.75
N GLY A 304 7.28 30.90 21.36
CA GLY A 304 8.03 30.55 20.15
C GLY A 304 8.66 29.17 20.26
N ILE A 305 8.47 28.32 19.26
CA ILE A 305 9.13 27.01 19.14
C ILE A 305 10.24 27.13 18.10
N VAL A 306 11.41 26.60 18.43
CA VAL A 306 12.58 26.63 17.55
C VAL A 306 12.58 25.35 16.72
N ASP A 307 12.59 25.51 15.39
CA ASP A 307 12.65 24.41 14.42
C ASP A 307 14.11 24.18 14.01
N ASP A 308 14.62 22.96 14.21
CA ASP A 308 15.95 22.53 13.79
C ASP A 308 15.92 21.44 12.71
N SER A 309 15.32 21.75 11.55
CA SER A 309 15.25 20.98 10.27
C SER A 309 16.47 20.18 9.75
N THR A 310 17.59 20.15 10.48
CA THR A 310 18.83 19.47 10.14
C THR A 310 19.14 18.28 11.06
N GLN A 311 18.48 18.16 12.21
CA GLN A 311 18.81 17.15 13.20
C GLN A 311 17.54 16.57 13.83
N TRP A 312 17.39 15.24 13.69
CA TRP A 312 16.41 14.52 14.47
C TRP A 312 16.73 14.58 15.96
N ASN A 313 15.71 14.88 16.76
CA ASN A 313 15.70 14.86 18.20
C ASN A 313 14.57 13.97 18.74
N ALA A 314 14.81 13.36 19.90
CA ALA A 314 13.74 12.71 20.66
C ALA A 314 12.69 13.74 21.10
N GLU A 315 11.43 13.32 21.34
CA GLU A 315 10.37 14.22 21.85
C GLU A 315 10.84 14.94 23.14
N LYS A 316 10.81 16.27 23.13
CA LYS A 316 11.17 17.12 24.26
C LYS A 316 9.93 17.79 24.86
N ASP A 317 10.03 18.28 26.09
CA ASP A 317 8.97 19.04 26.74
C ASP A 317 9.50 20.18 27.61
N PHE A 318 8.65 21.19 27.81
CA PHE A 318 8.86 22.25 28.79
C PHE A 318 7.54 22.52 29.53
N THR A 319 7.58 23.36 30.57
CA THR A 319 6.37 23.70 31.32
C THR A 319 6.08 25.18 31.30
N VAL A 320 4.80 25.56 31.38
CA VAL A 320 4.38 26.95 31.61
C VAL A 320 3.63 27.01 32.93
N THR A 321 4.05 27.90 33.82
CA THR A 321 3.50 28.07 35.18
C THR A 321 2.78 29.40 35.29
N LEU A 322 1.58 29.39 35.88
CA LEU A 322 0.84 30.60 36.27
C LEU A 322 1.14 30.99 37.73
N SER A 323 1.31 32.28 38.00
CA SER A 323 1.49 32.83 39.35
C SER A 323 0.72 34.15 39.56
N PHE A 324 0.50 34.49 40.83
CA PHE A 324 0.03 35.82 41.24
C PHE A 324 1.08 36.43 42.17
N ASP A 325 1.84 37.40 41.66
CA ASP A 325 2.85 38.12 42.44
C ASP A 325 2.36 39.55 42.72
N GLY A 326 1.50 39.72 43.74
CA GLY A 326 1.16 41.03 44.28
C GLY A 326 0.44 42.01 43.34
N VAL A 327 -0.18 41.52 42.25
CA VAL A 327 -0.92 42.36 41.30
C VAL A 327 -2.15 42.95 41.98
N GLU A 328 -2.29 44.28 41.93
CA GLU A 328 -3.55 44.95 42.26
C GLU A 328 -4.66 44.35 41.40
N GLN A 329 -5.50 43.53 42.03
CA GLN A 329 -6.68 42.96 41.38
C GLN A 329 -7.64 44.14 41.13
N GLY A 330 -7.66 44.62 39.90
CA GLY A 330 -8.59 45.67 39.47
C GLY A 330 -10.01 45.11 39.47
N GLY A 331 -10.76 45.39 40.54
CA GLY A 331 -12.17 44.98 40.68
C GLY A 331 -12.38 44.11 41.92
N GLY A 332 -13.48 44.34 42.64
CA GLY A 332 -13.73 43.81 43.99
C GLY A 332 -13.94 42.30 44.15
N HIS A 333 -13.52 41.49 43.17
CA HIS A 333 -13.61 40.02 43.19
C HIS A 333 -12.24 39.40 43.45
N GLU A 334 -12.17 38.40 44.32
CA GLU A 334 -10.91 37.71 44.64
C GLU A 334 -10.53 36.78 43.48
N CYS A 335 -9.34 36.95 42.88
CA CYS A 335 -8.80 36.04 41.85
C CYS A 335 -7.85 35.01 42.47
N LYS A 336 -8.05 33.73 42.16
CA LYS A 336 -7.20 32.60 42.59
C LYS A 336 -6.77 31.74 41.39
N LEU A 337 -5.70 30.96 41.56
CA LEU A 337 -5.34 29.95 40.57
C LEU A 337 -6.38 28.83 40.61
N GLY A 338 -6.81 28.37 39.43
CA GLY A 338 -7.62 27.17 39.32
C GLY A 338 -6.78 25.88 39.47
N PRO A 339 -7.40 24.71 39.26
CA PRO A 339 -6.77 23.41 39.54
C PRO A 339 -5.57 23.07 38.62
N ILE A 340 -5.48 23.71 37.45
CA ILE A 340 -4.41 23.49 36.47
C ILE A 340 -3.61 24.78 36.31
N SER A 341 -2.65 25.01 37.20
CA SER A 341 -1.77 26.19 37.19
C SER A 341 -0.43 25.94 36.49
N VAL A 342 -0.16 24.70 36.08
CA VAL A 342 1.02 24.30 35.31
C VAL A 342 0.54 23.44 34.14
N VAL A 343 1.07 23.71 32.95
CA VAL A 343 0.84 22.91 31.73
C VAL A 343 2.18 22.43 31.19
N THR A 344 2.24 21.17 30.76
CA THR A 344 3.38 20.61 30.04
C THR A 344 3.16 20.75 28.53
N VAL A 345 4.11 21.37 27.84
CA VAL A 345 4.09 21.52 26.37
C VAL A 345 5.09 20.52 25.79
N GLY A 346 4.60 19.52 25.06
CA GLY A 346 5.44 18.58 24.32
C GLY A 346 5.75 19.10 22.92
N ILE A 347 7.01 19.05 22.53
CA ILE A 347 7.50 19.37 21.18
C ILE A 347 7.71 18.03 20.47
N ILE A 348 6.98 17.85 19.37
CA ILE A 348 7.06 16.67 18.54
C ILE A 348 7.89 16.98 17.31
N ASP A 349 8.99 16.24 17.19
CA ASP A 349 9.93 16.33 16.08
C ASP A 349 9.32 15.76 14.78
N VAL A 350 9.47 16.50 13.69
CA VAL A 350 8.97 16.16 12.35
C VAL A 350 10.08 15.65 11.43
N ASP A 351 11.33 15.80 11.83
CA ASP A 351 12.47 15.23 11.14
C ASP A 351 12.49 13.70 11.31
N ASN A 352 12.95 12.97 10.28
CA ASN A 352 13.04 11.51 10.37
C ASN A 352 14.41 11.04 9.84
N PRO A 353 15.23 10.37 10.68
CA PRO A 353 16.54 9.88 10.27
C PRO A 353 16.43 8.69 9.31
N GLY A 354 15.25 8.11 9.11
CA GLY A 354 14.98 7.14 8.05
C GLY A 354 15.23 5.68 8.42
N GLU A 355 14.85 4.83 7.47
CA GLU A 355 14.82 3.38 7.59
C GLU A 355 15.73 2.74 6.55
N PHE A 356 16.57 1.79 6.95
CA PHE A 356 17.60 1.19 6.12
C PHE A 356 17.23 -0.22 5.65
N CYS A 357 17.38 -0.50 4.36
CA CYS A 357 17.28 -1.85 3.80
C CYS A 357 18.23 -2.06 2.62
N PHE A 358 18.48 -3.32 2.25
CA PHE A 358 19.12 -3.60 0.98
C PHE A 358 18.16 -3.32 -0.19
N THR A 359 18.70 -2.94 -1.35
CA THR A 359 17.91 -2.84 -2.59
C THR A 359 17.47 -4.22 -3.07
N GLU A 360 18.36 -5.22 -2.99
CA GLU A 360 18.12 -6.61 -3.40
C GLU A 360 18.29 -7.59 -2.23
N SER A 361 17.62 -8.74 -2.28
CA SER A 361 17.76 -9.83 -1.30
C SER A 361 18.94 -10.76 -1.59
N ALA A 362 19.54 -10.67 -2.79
CA ALA A 362 20.72 -11.44 -3.17
C ALA A 362 21.64 -10.65 -4.11
N TYR A 363 22.95 -10.82 -3.94
CA TYR A 363 24.01 -10.23 -4.75
C TYR A 363 24.95 -11.33 -5.24
N VAL A 364 25.35 -11.26 -6.51
CA VAL A 364 26.22 -12.27 -7.13
C VAL A 364 27.55 -11.63 -7.50
N CYS A 365 28.65 -12.28 -7.15
CA CYS A 365 30.01 -11.90 -7.51
C CYS A 365 30.82 -13.12 -7.96
N LEU A 366 31.93 -12.87 -8.64
CA LEU A 366 32.87 -13.90 -9.07
C LEU A 366 33.96 -14.11 -8.03
N SER A 367 34.53 -15.31 -7.99
CA SER A 367 35.64 -15.66 -7.11
C SER A 367 36.92 -14.89 -7.43
N THR A 368 37.01 -14.26 -8.60
CA THR A 368 38.09 -13.35 -9.00
C THR A 368 37.84 -11.91 -8.61
N ASP A 369 36.63 -11.56 -8.17
CA ASP A 369 36.34 -10.21 -7.72
C ASP A 369 37.08 -9.94 -6.41
N SER A 370 37.71 -8.77 -6.31
CA SER A 370 38.36 -8.36 -5.06
C SER A 370 37.34 -7.87 -4.01
N LYS A 371 36.14 -7.46 -4.46
CA LYS A 371 35.08 -6.90 -3.62
C LYS A 371 33.71 -7.18 -4.21
N VAL A 372 32.71 -7.34 -3.35
CA VAL A 372 31.28 -7.29 -3.73
C VAL A 372 30.71 -5.93 -3.35
N ALA A 373 29.99 -5.28 -4.28
CA ALA A 373 29.28 -4.04 -4.02
C ALA A 373 27.79 -4.33 -3.82
N MET A 374 27.22 -3.83 -2.71
CA MET A 374 25.80 -3.97 -2.38
C MET A 374 25.19 -2.60 -2.19
N SER A 375 23.92 -2.44 -2.58
CA SER A 375 23.19 -1.18 -2.46
C SER A 375 22.31 -1.19 -1.22
N ILE A 376 22.38 -0.13 -0.44
CA ILE A 376 21.56 0.12 0.74
C ILE A 376 20.75 1.38 0.48
N GLU A 377 19.46 1.31 0.75
CA GLU A 377 18.54 2.43 0.65
C GLU A 377 18.14 2.92 2.03
N ARG A 378 18.03 4.24 2.15
CA ARG A 378 17.50 4.99 3.29
C ARG A 378 16.14 5.55 2.89
N ARG A 379 15.08 5.06 3.53
CA ARG A 379 13.68 5.26 3.17
C ARG A 379 12.93 5.94 4.31
N SER A 380 11.74 6.46 4.04
CA SER A 380 10.85 7.03 5.07
C SER A 380 11.45 8.19 5.90
N GLY A 381 12.58 8.77 5.47
CA GLY A 381 13.29 9.85 6.17
C GLY A 381 14.72 9.98 5.64
N VAL A 382 15.18 11.20 5.41
CA VAL A 382 16.56 11.49 4.95
C VAL A 382 17.22 12.62 5.73
N THR A 383 16.60 13.02 6.86
CA THR A 383 17.05 14.17 7.64
C THR A 383 18.29 13.84 8.44
N GLY A 384 19.27 14.74 8.41
CA GLY A 384 20.53 14.59 9.14
C GLY A 384 21.44 13.47 8.66
N VAL A 385 22.63 13.39 9.27
CA VAL A 385 23.60 12.32 9.03
C VAL A 385 23.17 11.08 9.80
N ALA A 386 23.09 9.95 9.12
CA ALA A 386 22.72 8.68 9.72
C ALA A 386 23.67 7.57 9.27
N THR A 387 23.87 6.55 10.10
CA THR A 387 24.72 5.41 9.76
C THR A 387 23.98 4.10 9.91
N VAL A 388 24.38 3.11 9.13
CA VAL A 388 23.97 1.71 9.34
C VAL A 388 25.19 0.82 9.18
N THR A 389 25.30 -0.19 10.03
CA THR A 389 26.42 -1.12 9.98
C THR A 389 26.02 -2.37 9.22
N VAL A 390 26.87 -2.79 8.28
CA VAL A 390 26.73 -4.06 7.56
C VAL A 390 27.62 -5.07 8.25
N LEU A 391 27.01 -6.14 8.77
CA LEU A 391 27.66 -7.27 9.41
C LEU A 391 27.72 -8.45 8.43
N PRO A 392 28.91 -8.84 7.94
CA PRO A 392 29.07 -10.05 7.16
C PRO A 392 28.95 -11.30 8.05
N VAL A 393 28.05 -12.23 7.71
CA VAL A 393 27.76 -13.46 8.46
C VAL A 393 28.11 -14.67 7.59
N ALA A 394 29.01 -15.52 8.08
CA ALA A 394 29.44 -16.72 7.37
C ALA A 394 28.29 -17.71 7.13
N ALA A 395 28.33 -18.39 5.99
CA ALA A 395 27.50 -19.56 5.70
C ALA A 395 28.37 -20.66 5.10
N SER A 396 28.26 -20.97 3.80
CA SER A 396 29.22 -21.89 3.15
C SER A 396 30.57 -21.22 2.88
N ALA A 397 30.61 -19.90 2.69
CA ALA A 397 31.83 -19.11 2.78
C ALA A 397 32.16 -18.79 4.25
N GLU A 398 33.39 -19.11 4.64
CA GLU A 398 34.00 -18.75 5.93
C GLU A 398 34.60 -17.33 5.96
N ALA A 399 34.33 -16.59 7.04
CA ALA A 399 34.92 -15.28 7.31
C ALA A 399 36.43 -15.40 7.58
N GLY A 400 37.21 -14.44 7.08
CA GLY A 400 38.67 -14.42 7.20
C GLY A 400 39.40 -15.29 6.16
N LYS A 401 38.70 -16.28 5.57
CA LYS A 401 39.19 -17.14 4.49
C LYS A 401 38.66 -16.71 3.12
N HIS A 402 37.34 -16.55 2.95
CA HIS A 402 36.71 -16.22 1.65
C HIS A 402 36.24 -14.76 1.55
N PHE A 403 36.00 -14.10 2.67
CA PHE A 403 35.67 -12.68 2.73
C PHE A 403 36.18 -12.06 4.02
N VAL A 404 36.27 -10.74 4.07
CA VAL A 404 36.58 -10.00 5.29
C VAL A 404 35.32 -9.90 6.16
N GLY A 405 35.35 -10.53 7.33
CA GLY A 405 34.23 -10.55 8.29
C GLY A 405 34.14 -9.32 9.19
N GLU A 406 34.83 -8.23 8.85
CA GLU A 406 34.78 -6.99 9.63
C GLU A 406 33.47 -6.23 9.34
N GLU A 407 32.89 -5.64 10.38
CA GLU A 407 31.72 -4.77 10.26
C GLU A 407 32.07 -3.53 9.41
N VAL A 408 31.20 -3.19 8.44
CA VAL A 408 31.37 -2.00 7.60
C VAL A 408 30.31 -0.97 7.97
N VAL A 409 30.74 0.18 8.46
CA VAL A 409 29.84 1.30 8.77
C VAL A 409 29.59 2.11 7.50
N VAL A 410 28.33 2.25 7.12
CA VAL A 410 27.89 3.03 5.97
C VAL A 410 27.27 4.32 6.48
N THR A 411 27.83 5.46 6.06
CA THR A 411 27.35 6.79 6.46
C THR A 411 26.56 7.42 5.31
N PHE A 412 25.31 7.78 5.61
CA PHE A 412 24.45 8.57 4.75
C PHE A 412 24.56 10.03 5.18
N GLN A 413 24.92 10.90 4.23
CA GLN A 413 24.88 12.35 4.44
C GLN A 413 23.43 12.85 4.46
N GLN A 414 23.24 14.11 4.83
CA GLN A 414 21.94 14.77 4.73
C GLN A 414 21.36 14.65 3.31
N ASP A 415 20.07 14.34 3.22
CA ASP A 415 19.32 14.12 1.98
C ASP A 415 19.80 12.97 1.09
N GLN A 416 20.72 12.14 1.59
CA GLN A 416 21.21 10.96 0.87
C GLN A 416 20.25 9.78 1.08
N ALA A 417 19.61 9.32 0.00
CA ALA A 417 18.64 8.22 0.03
C ALA A 417 19.25 6.84 -0.30
N ALA A 418 20.48 6.77 -0.81
CA ALA A 418 21.12 5.51 -1.17
C ALA A 418 22.65 5.57 -0.97
N ALA A 419 23.25 4.45 -0.60
CA ALA A 419 24.69 4.29 -0.48
C ALA A 419 25.12 2.89 -0.93
N LEU A 420 26.33 2.80 -1.49
CA LEU A 420 26.96 1.52 -1.84
C LEU A 420 27.89 1.10 -0.71
N VAL A 421 27.77 -0.14 -0.27
CA VAL A 421 28.73 -0.80 0.63
C VAL A 421 29.57 -1.80 -0.15
N GLN A 422 30.85 -1.90 0.17
CA GLN A 422 31.75 -2.89 -0.42
C GLN A 422 32.30 -3.81 0.65
N ILE A 423 32.15 -5.13 0.46
CA ILE A 423 32.81 -6.14 1.29
C ILE A 423 33.97 -6.71 0.48
N ASN A 424 35.16 -6.72 1.08
CA ASN A 424 36.35 -7.30 0.44
C ASN A 424 36.25 -8.83 0.46
N LEU A 425 36.53 -9.44 -0.69
CA LEU A 425 36.63 -10.88 -0.84
C LEU A 425 38.08 -11.32 -0.62
N LYS A 426 38.27 -12.56 -0.20
CA LYS A 426 39.59 -13.19 -0.01
C LYS A 426 39.64 -14.47 -0.84
N HIS A 427 40.81 -14.74 -1.42
CA HIS A 427 41.01 -15.85 -2.34
C HIS A 427 41.72 -17.06 -1.69
N ASP A 428 41.81 -17.10 -0.35
CA ASP A 428 42.63 -18.10 0.36
C ASP A 428 41.88 -19.44 0.52
N GLY A 429 42.56 -20.54 0.18
CA GLY A 429 42.09 -21.91 0.41
C GLY A 429 40.86 -22.33 -0.41
N TRP A 430 40.72 -21.74 -1.60
CA TRP A 430 39.77 -22.18 -2.63
C TRP A 430 40.23 -23.48 -3.32
N GLU A 431 41.53 -23.75 -3.34
CA GLU A 431 42.14 -24.92 -3.99
C GLU A 431 41.80 -26.27 -3.30
N ASP A 432 41.33 -26.25 -2.05
CA ASP A 432 41.00 -27.44 -1.27
C ASP A 432 39.53 -27.87 -1.37
N ALA A 433 38.70 -27.12 -2.10
CA ALA A 433 37.27 -27.42 -2.24
C ALA A 433 37.05 -28.46 -3.36
N ASP A 434 36.32 -29.53 -3.05
CA ASP A 434 36.00 -30.61 -4.00
C ASP A 434 35.32 -30.05 -5.27
N PRO A 435 35.84 -30.29 -6.49
CA PRO A 435 35.29 -29.73 -7.74
C PRO A 435 33.80 -30.02 -7.98
N ALA A 436 33.23 -31.04 -7.32
CA ALA A 436 31.80 -31.34 -7.36
C ALA A 436 30.93 -30.43 -6.46
N THR A 437 31.50 -29.86 -5.38
CA THR A 437 30.80 -29.01 -4.39
C THR A 437 31.34 -27.56 -4.32
N ALA A 438 32.48 -27.28 -4.96
CA ALA A 438 33.20 -25.99 -4.89
C ALA A 438 32.68 -24.87 -5.80
N LYS A 439 31.60 -25.08 -6.57
CA LYS A 439 31.22 -24.12 -7.62
C LYS A 439 30.59 -22.83 -7.10
N THR A 440 30.08 -22.80 -5.88
CA THR A 440 29.42 -21.62 -5.33
C THR A 440 29.53 -21.58 -3.81
N LEU A 441 30.12 -20.51 -3.29
CA LEU A 441 30.13 -20.21 -1.85
C LEU A 441 29.14 -19.08 -1.54
N ARG A 442 28.59 -19.09 -0.34
CA ARG A 442 27.55 -18.17 0.12
C ARG A 442 27.92 -17.60 1.47
N PHE A 443 27.73 -16.31 1.65
CA PHE A 443 27.67 -15.68 2.97
C PHE A 443 26.53 -14.67 2.98
N PHE A 444 26.17 -14.14 4.14
CA PHE A 444 25.11 -13.15 4.28
C PHE A 444 25.68 -11.80 4.69
N ALA A 445 25.00 -10.74 4.32
CA ALA A 445 25.23 -9.41 4.85
C ALA A 445 23.97 -8.97 5.60
N GLU A 446 24.11 -8.59 6.87
CA GLU A 446 23.00 -8.18 7.74
C GLU A 446 23.16 -6.71 8.13
N LEU A 447 22.09 -5.93 8.02
CA LEU A 447 22.05 -4.55 8.49
C LEU A 447 21.76 -4.51 9.99
N VAL A 448 22.63 -3.85 10.74
CA VAL A 448 22.56 -3.74 12.20
C VAL A 448 22.96 -2.33 12.66
N LYS A 449 22.68 -2.00 13.92
CA LYS A 449 23.11 -0.76 14.60
C LYS A 449 22.84 0.52 13.77
N PRO A 450 21.58 0.81 13.37
CA PRO A 450 21.27 2.08 12.74
C PRO A 450 21.51 3.22 13.75
N THR A 451 22.10 4.32 13.30
CA THR A 451 22.25 5.54 14.11
C THR A 451 21.56 6.73 13.42
N PRO A 452 20.89 7.62 14.17
CA PRO A 452 20.68 7.58 15.63
C PRO A 452 19.85 6.37 16.09
N GLU A 453 20.24 5.75 17.22
CA GLU A 453 19.60 4.51 17.74
C GLU A 453 18.12 4.72 18.09
N GLU A 454 17.80 5.93 18.54
CA GLU A 454 16.44 6.40 18.63
C GLU A 454 16.08 7.07 17.28
N GLY A 455 15.00 6.63 16.65
CA GLY A 455 14.52 7.18 15.37
C GLY A 455 14.89 6.35 14.13
N ALA A 456 16.16 5.98 13.94
CA ALA A 456 16.57 5.23 12.74
C ALA A 456 16.30 3.72 12.90
N LYS A 457 15.81 3.07 11.84
CA LYS A 457 15.41 1.65 11.89
C LYS A 457 16.01 0.85 10.74
N VAL A 458 16.09 -0.46 10.91
CA VAL A 458 16.40 -1.41 9.83
C VAL A 458 15.12 -2.15 9.46
N ILE A 459 14.81 -2.21 8.16
CA ILE A 459 13.61 -2.87 7.62
C ILE A 459 13.98 -3.94 6.59
N SER A 460 13.04 -4.83 6.27
CA SER A 460 13.24 -5.89 5.29
C SER A 460 13.34 -5.35 3.84
N PRO A 461 14.26 -5.87 3.00
CA PRO A 461 15.24 -6.91 3.30
C PRO A 461 16.41 -6.35 4.13
N ASN A 462 16.53 -6.84 5.37
CA ASN A 462 17.59 -6.46 6.31
C ASN A 462 18.78 -7.43 6.25
N ARG A 463 18.63 -8.51 5.48
CA ARG A 463 19.62 -9.55 5.26
C ARG A 463 19.65 -9.84 3.76
N ALA A 464 20.82 -9.73 3.16
CA ALA A 464 21.05 -10.08 1.77
C ALA A 464 22.01 -11.28 1.68
N GLU A 465 21.74 -12.19 0.75
CA GLU A 465 22.64 -13.28 0.42
C GLU A 465 23.71 -12.81 -0.56
N VAL A 466 24.97 -13.14 -0.32
CA VAL A 466 26.06 -12.94 -1.27
C VAL A 466 26.52 -14.29 -1.80
N ILE A 467 26.44 -14.44 -3.11
CA ILE A 467 26.73 -15.67 -3.84
C ILE A 467 28.03 -15.47 -4.63
N ILE A 468 29.11 -16.14 -4.20
CA ILE A 468 30.41 -16.13 -4.84
C ILE A 468 30.49 -17.32 -5.80
N ARG A 469 30.60 -17.06 -7.10
CA ARG A 469 30.72 -18.10 -8.15
C ARG A 469 32.17 -18.26 -8.62
N TRP A 470 32.63 -19.48 -8.84
CA TRP A 470 33.98 -19.72 -9.36
C TRP A 470 34.14 -19.17 -10.80
N ASN A 471 35.24 -18.44 -11.05
CA ASN A 471 35.62 -18.01 -12.39
C ASN A 471 36.45 -19.09 -13.10
N GLU A 472 36.07 -19.46 -14.31
CA GLU A 472 36.43 -20.72 -14.96
C GLU A 472 37.37 -20.44 -16.18
N ASP A 473 38.48 -19.69 -15.99
CA ASP A 473 39.48 -19.45 -17.05
C ASP A 473 40.49 -20.62 -17.24
N SER A 474 39.97 -21.84 -17.44
CA SER A 474 40.72 -22.99 -17.97
C SER A 474 39.97 -23.57 -19.17
N PRO A 475 40.66 -24.01 -20.24
CA PRO A 475 40.03 -24.37 -21.51
C PRO A 475 39.14 -25.60 -21.32
N GLY A 476 37.83 -25.39 -21.23
CA GLY A 476 36.84 -26.40 -20.88
C GLY A 476 35.66 -25.86 -20.07
N ALA A 477 35.71 -24.62 -19.59
CA ALA A 477 34.57 -23.92 -19.05
C ALA A 477 33.49 -23.71 -20.12
N GLU A 478 32.36 -24.39 -19.97
CA GLU A 478 31.16 -24.01 -20.69
C GLU A 478 30.81 -22.59 -20.24
N GLU A 479 30.86 -21.65 -21.19
CA GLU A 479 30.34 -20.29 -21.07
C GLU A 479 29.09 -20.33 -20.18
N ALA A 480 29.05 -19.52 -19.13
CA ALA A 480 27.81 -19.29 -18.40
C ALA A 480 26.78 -18.80 -19.43
N GLU A 481 25.95 -19.71 -19.92
CA GLU A 481 24.96 -19.47 -20.96
C GLU A 481 24.23 -18.19 -20.56
N GLU A 482 24.28 -17.16 -21.41
CA GLU A 482 23.35 -16.02 -21.32
C GLU A 482 21.96 -16.60 -21.06
N PRO A 483 21.12 -16.01 -20.17
CA PRO A 483 19.83 -16.57 -19.77
C PRO A 483 18.97 -16.87 -21.00
N SER A 484 19.13 -18.08 -21.51
CA SER A 484 18.56 -18.50 -22.77
C SER A 484 17.19 -19.06 -22.46
N TRP A 485 16.28 -19.01 -23.42
CA TRP A 485 15.00 -19.66 -23.24
C TRP A 485 15.17 -21.17 -22.93
N GLY A 486 16.22 -21.81 -23.47
CA GLY A 486 16.61 -23.18 -23.13
C GLY A 486 16.96 -23.39 -21.66
N MET A 487 17.51 -22.37 -20.98
CA MET A 487 17.84 -22.44 -19.55
C MET A 487 16.59 -22.61 -18.68
N GLN A 488 15.43 -22.08 -19.08
CA GLN A 488 14.19 -22.31 -18.34
C GLN A 488 13.78 -23.78 -18.30
N PHE A 489 14.00 -24.51 -19.39
CA PHE A 489 13.72 -25.95 -19.43
C PHE A 489 14.69 -26.72 -18.54
N LYS A 490 15.97 -26.31 -18.50
CA LYS A 490 16.96 -26.90 -17.59
C LYS A 490 16.57 -26.64 -16.12
N LEU A 491 16.17 -25.42 -15.77
CA LEU A 491 15.70 -25.06 -14.43
C LEU A 491 14.39 -25.79 -14.04
N ALA A 492 13.47 -25.96 -14.99
CA ALA A 492 12.22 -26.70 -14.76
C ALA A 492 12.45 -28.16 -14.36
N LEU A 493 13.50 -28.78 -14.91
CA LEU A 493 13.93 -30.15 -14.60
C LEU A 493 14.85 -30.24 -13.38
N ALA A 494 15.46 -29.13 -12.96
CA ALA A 494 16.39 -29.10 -11.85
C ALA A 494 15.67 -29.18 -10.50
N ILE A 495 16.26 -29.93 -9.58
CA ILE A 495 15.87 -29.95 -8.17
C ILE A 495 16.80 -28.98 -7.46
N GLU A 496 16.26 -27.91 -6.88
CA GLU A 496 17.03 -27.01 -6.03
C GLU A 496 17.51 -27.78 -4.79
N ASN A 497 18.82 -27.79 -4.55
CA ASN A 497 19.49 -28.49 -3.44
C ASN A 497 19.02 -29.94 -3.25
N PRO A 498 19.37 -30.87 -4.17
CA PRO A 498 18.90 -32.26 -4.11
C PRO A 498 19.35 -33.00 -2.84
N GLU A 499 20.41 -32.52 -2.18
CA GLU A 499 20.93 -33.08 -0.93
C GLU A 499 20.10 -32.69 0.32
N GLU A 500 19.37 -31.56 0.26
CA GLU A 500 18.52 -31.05 1.35
C GLU A 500 17.02 -31.25 1.10
N ALA A 501 16.64 -31.64 -0.12
CA ALA A 501 15.26 -31.80 -0.53
C ALA A 501 14.54 -32.89 0.29
N SER A 502 13.42 -32.54 0.91
CA SER A 502 12.59 -33.52 1.62
C SER A 502 11.92 -34.48 0.62
N LYS A 503 11.48 -35.65 1.09
CA LYS A 503 10.69 -36.59 0.26
C LYS A 503 9.43 -35.93 -0.30
N THR A 504 8.86 -34.98 0.44
CA THR A 504 7.68 -34.22 0.00
C THR A 504 8.06 -33.29 -1.15
N ASP A 505 9.19 -32.60 -1.07
CA ASP A 505 9.68 -31.70 -2.12
C ASP A 505 9.98 -32.47 -3.40
N LEU A 506 10.59 -33.65 -3.27
CA LEU A 506 10.88 -34.54 -4.40
C LEU A 506 9.58 -35.03 -5.08
N CYS A 507 8.61 -35.48 -4.28
CA CYS A 507 7.31 -35.92 -4.77
C CYS A 507 6.57 -34.79 -5.49
N VAL A 508 6.55 -33.58 -4.91
CA VAL A 508 5.91 -32.41 -5.52
C VAL A 508 6.64 -32.00 -6.79
N HIS A 509 7.98 -32.02 -6.80
CA HIS A 509 8.78 -31.74 -8.00
C HIS A 509 8.40 -32.69 -9.15
N TYR A 510 8.42 -34.01 -8.92
CA TYR A 510 8.07 -34.97 -9.98
C TYR A 510 6.60 -34.89 -10.39
N ALA A 511 5.68 -34.65 -9.45
CA ALA A 511 4.26 -34.48 -9.78
C ALA A 511 4.00 -33.21 -10.62
N THR A 512 4.83 -32.18 -10.47
CA THR A 512 4.66 -30.88 -11.16
C THR A 512 5.58 -30.69 -12.36
N ILE A 513 6.49 -31.64 -12.65
CA ILE A 513 7.49 -31.51 -13.71
C ILE A 513 6.87 -31.24 -15.09
N PHE A 514 5.73 -31.88 -15.38
CA PHE A 514 4.95 -31.63 -16.58
C PHE A 514 4.53 -30.15 -16.66
N TRP A 515 3.97 -29.62 -15.57
CA TRP A 515 3.53 -28.22 -15.51
C TRP A 515 4.69 -27.23 -15.55
N LYS A 516 5.83 -27.56 -14.95
CA LYS A 516 7.05 -26.73 -15.02
C LYS A 516 7.60 -26.66 -16.44
N LEU A 517 7.71 -27.80 -17.12
CA LEU A 517 8.15 -27.87 -18.51
C LEU A 517 7.17 -27.16 -19.44
N PHE A 518 5.87 -27.32 -19.20
CA PHE A 518 4.84 -26.67 -19.97
C PHE A 518 4.88 -25.14 -19.77
N ALA A 519 5.09 -24.66 -18.54
CA ALA A 519 5.28 -23.23 -18.25
C ALA A 519 6.58 -22.67 -18.85
N ALA A 520 7.66 -23.46 -18.96
CA ALA A 520 8.91 -23.06 -19.60
C ALA A 520 8.76 -22.78 -21.11
N ILE A 521 7.65 -23.19 -21.75
CA ILE A 521 7.28 -22.78 -23.11
C ILE A 521 6.99 -21.27 -23.18
N ILE A 522 6.67 -20.63 -22.06
CA ILE A 522 6.55 -19.18 -22.01
C ILE A 522 7.98 -18.58 -22.03
N PRO A 523 8.34 -17.77 -23.04
CA PRO A 523 9.67 -17.19 -23.10
C PRO A 523 9.90 -16.20 -21.94
N PRO A 524 11.16 -15.97 -21.54
CA PRO A 524 11.48 -15.01 -20.49
C PRO A 524 11.14 -13.58 -20.92
N ALA A 525 10.77 -12.72 -19.98
CA ALA A 525 10.39 -11.32 -20.27
C ALA A 525 11.52 -10.52 -20.95
N GLU A 526 12.77 -10.90 -20.66
CA GLU A 526 13.99 -10.31 -21.18
C GLU A 526 14.47 -10.93 -22.49
N LEU A 527 13.66 -11.81 -23.13
CA LEU A 527 14.05 -12.48 -24.36
C LEU A 527 14.43 -11.47 -25.46
N LYS A 528 15.59 -11.72 -26.09
CA LYS A 528 16.05 -11.00 -27.28
C LYS A 528 15.78 -11.84 -28.53
N ILE A 529 15.10 -11.27 -29.52
CA ILE A 529 14.84 -11.90 -30.83
C ILE A 529 15.54 -11.08 -31.91
N MET A 530 16.38 -11.71 -32.72
CA MET A 530 17.19 -11.04 -33.76
C MET A 530 17.97 -9.81 -33.23
N GLY A 531 18.53 -9.90 -32.03
CA GLY A 531 19.30 -8.82 -31.41
C GLY A 531 18.46 -7.65 -30.87
N ARG A 532 17.12 -7.74 -30.88
CA ARG A 532 16.21 -6.72 -30.32
C ARG A 532 15.50 -7.24 -29.08
N GLU A 533 15.47 -6.44 -28.02
CA GLU A 533 14.73 -6.73 -26.79
C GLU A 533 13.22 -6.76 -27.08
N THR A 534 12.56 -7.82 -26.62
CA THR A 534 11.11 -8.00 -26.82
C THR A 534 10.26 -7.25 -25.78
N ASN A 535 10.88 -6.65 -24.75
CA ASN A 535 10.21 -5.89 -23.69
C ASN A 535 9.01 -6.64 -23.06
N GLY A 536 9.11 -7.95 -22.89
CA GLY A 536 8.04 -8.80 -22.33
C GLY A 536 6.87 -9.11 -23.27
N TRP A 537 6.81 -8.56 -24.49
CA TRP A 537 5.69 -8.82 -25.41
C TRP A 537 5.62 -10.29 -25.86
N ALA A 538 6.76 -10.93 -26.09
CA ALA A 538 6.80 -12.35 -26.46
C ALA A 538 6.25 -13.23 -25.33
N THR A 539 6.63 -12.94 -24.09
CA THR A 539 6.10 -13.58 -22.88
C THR A 539 4.61 -13.38 -22.76
N PHE A 540 4.14 -12.13 -22.89
CA PHE A 540 2.74 -11.77 -22.75
C PHE A 540 1.84 -12.51 -23.77
N VAL A 541 2.20 -12.46 -25.06
CA VAL A 541 1.41 -13.11 -26.12
C VAL A 541 1.42 -14.63 -25.97
N THR A 542 2.59 -15.23 -25.70
CA THR A 542 2.70 -16.69 -25.53
C THR A 542 1.93 -17.17 -24.30
N ALA A 543 1.99 -16.43 -23.20
CA ALA A 543 1.22 -16.73 -21.99
C ALA A 543 -0.29 -16.67 -22.26
N ILE A 544 -0.80 -15.66 -22.97
CA ILE A 544 -2.22 -15.57 -23.33
C ILE A 544 -2.67 -16.76 -24.18
N LEU A 545 -1.89 -17.12 -25.21
CA LEU A 545 -2.20 -18.27 -26.08
C LEU A 545 -2.21 -19.58 -25.29
N MET A 546 -1.24 -19.75 -24.38
CA MET A 546 -1.15 -20.93 -23.53
C MET A 546 -2.30 -21.00 -22.53
N ILE A 547 -2.69 -19.88 -21.91
CA ILE A 547 -3.88 -19.80 -21.04
C ILE A 547 -5.10 -20.24 -21.84
N GLY A 548 -5.32 -19.68 -23.04
CA GLY A 548 -6.44 -20.08 -23.89
C GLY A 548 -6.46 -21.59 -24.20
N PHE A 549 -5.33 -22.15 -24.60
CA PHE A 549 -5.18 -23.58 -24.88
C PHE A 549 -5.47 -24.47 -23.65
N VAL A 550 -4.88 -24.15 -22.51
CA VAL A 550 -5.09 -24.90 -21.25
C VAL A 550 -6.55 -24.79 -20.81
N THR A 551 -7.14 -23.60 -20.88
CA THR A 551 -8.53 -23.39 -20.49
C THR A 551 -9.48 -24.23 -21.34
N THR A 552 -9.25 -24.37 -22.65
CA THR A 552 -10.05 -25.27 -23.51
C THR A 552 -9.94 -26.73 -23.05
N ILE A 553 -8.73 -27.22 -22.80
CA ILE A 553 -8.52 -28.60 -22.35
C ILE A 553 -9.17 -28.84 -20.99
N ILE A 554 -8.96 -27.95 -20.02
CA ILE A 554 -9.54 -28.09 -18.68
C ILE A 554 -11.06 -28.05 -18.73
N ASN A 555 -11.65 -27.21 -19.57
CA ASN A 555 -13.09 -27.16 -19.77
C ASN A 555 -13.63 -28.50 -20.30
N ASP A 556 -13.03 -29.05 -21.35
CA ASP A 556 -13.47 -30.32 -21.93
C ASP A 556 -13.30 -31.49 -20.94
N LEU A 557 -12.16 -31.53 -20.23
CA LEU A 557 -11.92 -32.53 -19.19
C LEU A 557 -12.91 -32.43 -18.04
N ALA A 558 -13.28 -31.20 -17.62
CA ALA A 558 -14.29 -30.98 -16.60
C ALA A 558 -15.66 -31.50 -17.05
N SER A 559 -16.09 -31.20 -18.28
CA SER A 559 -17.34 -31.73 -18.84
C SER A 559 -17.36 -33.25 -18.96
N ILE A 560 -16.26 -33.87 -19.43
CA ILE A 560 -16.14 -35.33 -19.50
C ILE A 560 -16.20 -35.94 -18.09
N PHE A 561 -15.49 -35.36 -17.13
CA PHE A 561 -15.54 -35.80 -15.73
C PHE A 561 -16.97 -35.69 -15.17
N GLY A 562 -17.65 -34.56 -15.40
CA GLY A 562 -19.04 -34.36 -15.01
C GLY A 562 -19.94 -35.45 -15.57
N CYS A 563 -19.82 -35.74 -16.87
CA CYS A 563 -20.56 -36.82 -17.54
C CYS A 563 -20.29 -38.21 -16.92
N ILE A 564 -19.04 -38.53 -16.56
CA ILE A 564 -18.68 -39.82 -15.96
C ILE A 564 -19.26 -39.97 -14.54
N VAL A 565 -19.24 -38.90 -13.76
CA VAL A 565 -19.73 -38.90 -12.37
C VAL A 565 -21.25 -38.71 -12.30
N GLY A 566 -21.90 -38.33 -13.40
CA GLY A 566 -23.33 -38.05 -13.46
C GLY A 566 -23.70 -36.67 -12.92
N LEU A 567 -22.76 -35.72 -12.98
CA LEU A 567 -23.00 -34.32 -12.65
C LEU A 567 -23.47 -33.57 -13.89
N GLU A 568 -24.45 -32.67 -13.71
CA GLU A 568 -24.87 -31.77 -14.77
C GLU A 568 -23.76 -30.74 -15.08
N ASP A 569 -23.69 -30.29 -16.33
CA ASP A 569 -22.68 -29.32 -16.80
C ASP A 569 -22.73 -28.01 -15.99
N SER A 570 -23.93 -27.55 -15.62
CA SER A 570 -24.15 -26.36 -14.78
C SER A 570 -23.47 -26.48 -13.41
N ILE A 571 -23.56 -27.65 -12.77
CA ILE A 571 -22.96 -27.93 -11.46
C ILE A 571 -21.44 -28.07 -11.59
N THR A 572 -20.99 -28.80 -12.61
CA THR A 572 -19.57 -28.97 -12.92
C THR A 572 -18.90 -27.61 -13.13
N ALA A 573 -19.56 -26.70 -13.86
CA ALA A 573 -19.07 -25.34 -14.09
C ALA A 573 -19.04 -24.48 -12.81
N ILE A 574 -20.10 -24.51 -11.99
CA ILE A 574 -20.20 -23.70 -10.76
C ILE A 574 -19.22 -24.16 -9.67
N THR A 575 -18.83 -25.45 -9.66
CA THR A 575 -17.99 -26.03 -8.60
C THR A 575 -16.53 -26.19 -9.02
N LEU A 576 -16.25 -26.98 -10.05
CA LEU A 576 -14.88 -27.34 -10.42
C LEU A 576 -14.20 -26.26 -11.26
N VAL A 577 -14.85 -25.84 -12.35
CA VAL A 577 -14.27 -24.85 -13.28
C VAL A 577 -14.14 -23.49 -12.60
N ALA A 578 -15.22 -23.02 -11.98
CA ALA A 578 -15.26 -21.73 -11.28
C ALA A 578 -14.22 -21.60 -10.17
N LEU A 579 -13.98 -22.66 -9.38
CA LEU A 579 -12.96 -22.66 -8.34
C LEU A 579 -11.57 -22.59 -8.96
N GLY A 580 -11.30 -23.42 -9.98
CA GLY A 580 -10.00 -23.47 -10.66
C GLY A 580 -9.59 -22.13 -11.26
N THR A 581 -10.51 -21.42 -11.93
CA THR A 581 -10.24 -20.11 -12.55
C THR A 581 -10.01 -19.00 -11.52
N SER A 582 -10.50 -19.16 -10.29
CA SER A 582 -10.40 -18.16 -9.22
C SER A 582 -9.20 -18.34 -8.28
N LEU A 583 -8.45 -19.46 -8.40
CA LEU A 583 -7.25 -19.69 -7.58
C LEU A 583 -6.13 -18.65 -7.83
N PRO A 584 -5.81 -18.23 -9.09
CA PRO A 584 -4.83 -17.18 -9.32
C PRO A 584 -5.21 -15.86 -8.63
N ASP A 585 -6.48 -15.46 -8.73
CA ASP A 585 -7.02 -14.27 -8.04
C ASP A 585 -6.90 -14.40 -6.52
N THR A 586 -7.06 -15.62 -5.99
CA THR A 586 -6.94 -15.89 -4.55
C THR A 586 -5.53 -15.62 -4.06
N ILE A 587 -4.53 -16.14 -4.78
CA ILE A 587 -3.12 -15.96 -4.46
C ILE A 587 -2.73 -14.49 -4.57
N ALA A 588 -3.09 -13.82 -5.68
CA ALA A 588 -2.78 -12.42 -5.90
C ALA A 588 -3.40 -11.51 -4.81
N SER A 589 -4.67 -11.74 -4.47
CA SER A 589 -5.37 -10.94 -3.45
C SER A 589 -4.84 -11.21 -2.05
N MET A 590 -4.49 -12.46 -1.71
CA MET A 590 -3.87 -12.79 -0.43
C MET A 590 -2.46 -12.24 -0.28
N MET A 591 -1.65 -12.30 -1.34
CA MET A 591 -0.32 -11.69 -1.35
C MET A 591 -0.43 -10.18 -1.15
N SER A 592 -1.34 -9.53 -1.88
CA SER A 592 -1.62 -8.09 -1.72
C SER A 592 -2.18 -7.77 -0.33
N ALA A 593 -3.02 -8.63 0.27
CA ALA A 593 -3.54 -8.39 1.61
C ALA A 593 -2.45 -8.45 2.72
N ARG A 594 -1.35 -9.16 2.46
CA ARG A 594 -0.22 -9.32 3.41
C ARG A 594 0.93 -8.33 3.15
N ALA A 595 1.23 -8.06 1.88
CA ALA A 595 2.29 -7.13 1.48
C ALA A 595 1.79 -5.68 1.48
N ASP A 596 0.54 -5.50 1.02
CA ASP A 596 -0.29 -4.29 1.04
C ASP A 596 -0.32 -3.63 2.40
N THR A 597 -0.12 -2.33 2.45
CA THR A 597 -0.29 -1.57 3.69
C THR A 597 -1.74 -1.17 3.94
N ASN A 598 -2.56 -1.11 2.89
CA ASN A 598 -4.01 -0.95 2.93
C ASN A 598 -4.71 -2.12 2.21
N ALA A 599 -6.03 -2.16 2.27
CA ALA A 599 -6.84 -3.24 1.68
C ALA A 599 -7.19 -3.00 0.20
N ASP A 600 -6.83 -1.85 -0.39
CA ASP A 600 -7.34 -1.40 -1.69
C ASP A 600 -7.00 -2.36 -2.83
N ASN A 601 -5.74 -2.81 -2.95
CA ASN A 601 -5.36 -3.74 -4.02
C ASN A 601 -5.99 -5.13 -3.84
N SER A 602 -6.02 -5.64 -2.61
CA SER A 602 -6.58 -6.96 -2.32
C SER A 602 -8.09 -7.03 -2.62
N ILE A 603 -8.87 -6.06 -2.15
CA ILE A 603 -10.32 -5.99 -2.38
C ILE A 603 -10.66 -5.45 -3.77
N GLY A 604 -9.83 -4.53 -4.29
CA GLY A 604 -9.92 -4.01 -5.65
C GLY A 604 -9.73 -5.10 -6.69
N ASN A 605 -8.78 -6.02 -6.48
CA ASN A 605 -8.59 -7.18 -7.36
C ASN A 605 -9.84 -8.08 -7.39
N ILE A 606 -10.44 -8.35 -6.23
CA ILE A 606 -11.66 -9.15 -6.11
C ILE A 606 -12.84 -8.51 -6.86
N THR A 607 -13.13 -7.24 -6.57
CA THR A 607 -14.29 -6.52 -7.14
C THR A 607 -14.09 -6.16 -8.62
N GLY A 608 -12.85 -5.85 -8.99
CA GLY A 608 -12.43 -5.61 -10.37
C GLY A 608 -12.55 -6.86 -11.23
N SER A 609 -11.99 -7.99 -10.79
CA SER A 609 -12.05 -9.27 -11.51
C SER A 609 -13.50 -9.69 -11.83
N ASN A 610 -14.42 -9.54 -10.86
CA ASN A 610 -15.85 -9.81 -11.09
C ASN A 610 -16.46 -8.98 -12.22
N SER A 611 -16.12 -7.69 -12.29
CA SER A 611 -16.62 -6.80 -13.35
C SER A 611 -15.99 -7.15 -14.70
N VAL A 612 -14.68 -7.40 -14.73
CA VAL A 612 -13.91 -7.76 -15.92
C VAL A 612 -14.40 -9.07 -16.53
N ASN A 613 -14.72 -10.07 -15.71
CA ASN A 613 -15.23 -11.36 -16.16
C ASN A 613 -16.48 -11.23 -17.04
N VAL A 614 -17.33 -10.23 -16.78
CA VAL A 614 -18.53 -9.99 -17.58
C VAL A 614 -18.24 -8.99 -18.70
N PHE A 615 -17.80 -7.78 -18.38
CA PHE A 615 -17.70 -6.71 -19.36
C PHE A 615 -16.68 -7.01 -20.45
N LEU A 616 -15.51 -7.53 -20.07
CA LEU A 616 -14.49 -7.93 -21.03
C LEU A 616 -14.63 -9.41 -21.40
N GLY A 617 -14.72 -10.29 -20.40
CA GLY A 617 -14.67 -11.74 -20.57
C GLY A 617 -15.86 -12.31 -21.35
N ILE A 618 -17.06 -11.77 -21.15
CA ILE A 618 -18.26 -12.16 -21.91
C ILE A 618 -18.55 -11.13 -23.01
N GLY A 619 -18.46 -9.83 -22.71
CA GLY A 619 -18.83 -8.76 -23.63
C GLY A 619 -18.06 -8.78 -24.95
N LEU A 620 -16.74 -9.04 -24.93
CA LEU A 620 -15.95 -9.10 -26.17
C LEU A 620 -16.32 -10.33 -27.04
N PRO A 621 -16.32 -11.57 -26.52
CA PRO A 621 -16.78 -12.72 -27.30
C PRO A 621 -18.21 -12.59 -27.80
N TRP A 622 -19.12 -12.06 -26.97
CA TRP A 622 -20.51 -11.84 -27.38
C TRP A 622 -20.63 -10.77 -28.47
N SER A 623 -19.81 -9.71 -28.43
CA SER A 623 -19.80 -8.69 -29.48
C SER A 623 -19.37 -9.29 -30.82
N ILE A 624 -18.35 -10.15 -30.80
CA ILE A 624 -17.87 -10.86 -31.99
C ILE A 624 -18.93 -11.83 -32.50
N ALA A 625 -19.56 -12.61 -31.60
CA ALA A 625 -20.58 -13.58 -31.96
C ALA A 625 -21.85 -12.92 -32.52
N ALA A 626 -22.36 -11.86 -31.87
CA ALA A 626 -23.51 -11.12 -32.34
C ALA A 626 -23.24 -10.46 -33.71
N LEU A 627 -22.04 -9.87 -33.91
CA LEU A 627 -21.65 -9.31 -35.20
C LEU A 627 -21.56 -10.36 -36.30
N TYR A 628 -21.10 -11.58 -35.99
CA TYR A 628 -21.11 -12.68 -36.93
C TYR A 628 -22.53 -13.04 -37.38
N TRP A 629 -23.50 -13.03 -36.45
CA TRP A 629 -24.89 -13.36 -36.76
C TRP A 629 -25.67 -12.24 -37.48
N GLU A 630 -25.13 -11.03 -37.59
CA GLU A 630 -25.67 -10.00 -38.49
C GLU A 630 -25.50 -10.35 -39.97
N VAL A 631 -24.55 -11.23 -40.30
CA VAL A 631 -24.20 -11.59 -41.68
C VAL A 631 -24.33 -13.08 -41.98
N ALA A 632 -24.35 -13.92 -40.95
CA ALA A 632 -24.39 -15.37 -41.11
C ALA A 632 -25.83 -15.88 -41.21
N GLU A 633 -26.06 -16.83 -42.12
CA GLU A 633 -27.33 -17.54 -42.24
C GLU A 633 -27.37 -18.80 -41.35
N PRO A 634 -28.56 -19.20 -40.83
CA PRO A 634 -28.69 -20.34 -39.94
C PRO A 634 -28.48 -21.68 -40.68
N SER A 635 -27.38 -22.36 -40.37
CA SER A 635 -27.08 -23.71 -40.85
C SER A 635 -28.06 -24.77 -40.31
N ASP A 636 -28.16 -25.91 -40.99
CA ASP A 636 -28.98 -27.05 -40.52
C ASP A 636 -28.56 -27.53 -39.12
N ALA A 637 -27.25 -27.57 -38.85
CA ALA A 637 -26.72 -27.92 -37.53
C ALA A 637 -27.14 -26.93 -36.43
N TRP A 638 -27.26 -25.64 -36.77
CA TRP A 638 -27.77 -24.64 -35.83
C TRP A 638 -29.27 -24.84 -35.57
N ARG A 639 -30.06 -25.10 -36.62
CA ARG A 639 -31.51 -25.35 -36.50
C ARG A 639 -31.79 -26.61 -35.67
N GLU A 640 -30.98 -27.65 -35.85
CA GLU A 640 -31.07 -28.88 -35.06
C GLU A 640 -30.69 -28.62 -33.59
N ARG A 641 -29.60 -27.89 -33.34
CA ARG A 641 -29.14 -27.56 -31.97
C ARG A 641 -30.19 -26.78 -31.16
N TYR A 642 -30.95 -25.91 -31.80
CA TYR A 642 -31.94 -25.04 -31.15
C TYR A 642 -33.38 -25.39 -31.51
N ALA A 643 -33.65 -26.62 -31.96
CA ALA A 643 -34.97 -27.04 -32.44
C ALA A 643 -36.09 -26.79 -31.43
N ASP A 644 -35.87 -27.13 -30.15
CA ASP A 644 -36.86 -26.93 -29.09
C ASP A 644 -37.13 -25.44 -28.82
N TRP A 645 -36.08 -24.62 -28.86
CA TRP A 645 -36.20 -23.17 -28.65
C TRP A 645 -36.91 -22.49 -29.84
N LEU A 646 -36.69 -22.97 -31.06
CA LEU A 646 -37.37 -22.51 -32.28
C LEU A 646 -38.90 -22.74 -32.25
N LEU A 647 -39.40 -23.60 -31.35
CA LEU A 647 -40.85 -23.77 -31.15
C LEU A 647 -41.49 -22.61 -30.37
N THR A 648 -40.69 -21.77 -29.71
CA THR A 648 -41.18 -20.61 -28.94
C THR A 648 -41.49 -19.41 -29.84
N ASP A 649 -42.37 -18.50 -29.38
CA ASP A 649 -42.73 -17.27 -30.11
C ASP A 649 -41.51 -16.38 -30.43
N ILE A 650 -40.47 -16.44 -29.60
CA ILE A 650 -39.23 -15.69 -29.80
C ILE A 650 -38.35 -16.42 -30.81
N GLY A 651 -38.15 -17.73 -30.63
CA GLY A 651 -37.33 -18.54 -31.53
C GLY A 651 -37.81 -18.51 -32.97
N GLN A 652 -39.13 -18.50 -33.19
CA GLN A 652 -39.70 -18.39 -34.54
C GLN A 652 -39.28 -17.12 -35.28
N LYS A 653 -39.01 -16.01 -34.59
CA LYS A 653 -38.54 -14.76 -35.23
C LYS A 653 -37.17 -14.90 -35.86
N TYR A 654 -36.35 -15.82 -35.34
CA TYR A 654 -34.98 -16.06 -35.78
C TYR A 654 -34.85 -17.34 -36.63
N ALA A 655 -35.97 -17.99 -36.96
CA ALA A 655 -35.96 -19.24 -37.72
C ALA A 655 -35.34 -19.08 -39.12
N ASP A 656 -35.54 -17.91 -39.74
CA ASP A 656 -35.04 -17.63 -41.10
C ASP A 656 -33.73 -16.86 -41.10
N THR A 657 -33.53 -15.93 -40.15
CA THR A 657 -32.36 -15.06 -40.09
C THR A 657 -31.20 -15.65 -39.28
N GLY A 658 -31.47 -16.62 -38.41
CA GLY A 658 -30.50 -17.05 -37.40
C GLY A 658 -30.27 -15.98 -36.33
N GLY A 659 -29.47 -16.31 -35.33
CA GLY A 659 -29.15 -15.39 -34.23
C GLY A 659 -28.18 -15.97 -33.22
N PHE A 660 -27.59 -15.09 -32.41
CA PHE A 660 -26.72 -15.49 -31.31
C PHE A 660 -27.54 -15.92 -30.09
N VAL A 661 -27.90 -17.20 -30.06
CA VAL A 661 -28.75 -17.79 -29.01
C VAL A 661 -27.94 -18.06 -27.74
N VAL A 662 -28.39 -17.47 -26.63
CA VAL A 662 -27.84 -17.66 -25.29
C VAL A 662 -29.00 -17.98 -24.36
N LEU A 663 -29.25 -19.26 -24.11
CA LEU A 663 -30.37 -19.69 -23.27
C LEU A 663 -30.18 -19.24 -21.82
N GLY A 664 -31.16 -18.53 -21.27
CA GLY A 664 -31.10 -17.98 -19.92
C GLY A 664 -31.23 -19.01 -18.82
N GLY A 665 -32.05 -20.06 -19.02
CA GLY A 665 -32.25 -21.13 -18.03
C GLY A 665 -32.44 -20.61 -16.61
N ASP A 666 -31.67 -21.15 -15.66
CA ASP A 666 -31.69 -20.78 -14.24
C ASP A 666 -30.79 -19.58 -13.87
N LEU A 667 -30.26 -18.85 -14.86
CA LEU A 667 -29.31 -17.76 -14.65
C LEU A 667 -29.85 -16.66 -13.74
N ALA A 668 -31.15 -16.32 -13.87
CA ALA A 668 -31.80 -15.32 -13.03
C ALA A 668 -31.79 -15.74 -11.55
N PHE A 669 -32.06 -17.02 -11.28
CA PHE A 669 -32.06 -17.58 -9.93
C PHE A 669 -30.66 -17.56 -9.31
N TYR A 670 -29.64 -18.04 -10.04
CA TYR A 670 -28.26 -18.03 -9.55
C TYR A 670 -27.76 -16.60 -9.30
N THR A 671 -28.08 -15.68 -10.20
CA THR A 671 -27.68 -14.28 -10.06
C THR A 671 -28.36 -13.62 -8.87
N MET A 672 -29.65 -13.86 -8.65
CA MET A 672 -30.37 -13.32 -7.50
C MET A 672 -29.71 -13.73 -6.18
N ILE A 673 -29.38 -15.02 -6.00
CA ILE A 673 -28.71 -15.48 -4.79
C ILE A 673 -27.33 -14.84 -4.65
N PHE A 674 -26.57 -14.76 -5.76
CA PHE A 674 -25.29 -14.09 -5.77
C PHE A 674 -25.41 -12.62 -5.33
N VAL A 675 -26.36 -11.85 -5.87
CA VAL A 675 -26.57 -10.44 -5.53
C VAL A 675 -26.92 -10.26 -4.04
N ILE A 676 -27.80 -11.10 -3.49
CA ILE A 676 -28.18 -11.05 -2.06
C ILE A 676 -26.95 -11.27 -1.17
N LEU A 677 -26.16 -12.30 -1.48
CA LEU A 677 -24.96 -12.64 -0.71
C LEU A 677 -23.83 -11.62 -0.94
N ALA A 678 -23.70 -11.07 -2.15
CA ALA A 678 -22.76 -10.01 -2.50
C ALA A 678 -23.03 -8.73 -1.70
N CYS A 679 -24.28 -8.27 -1.67
CA CYS A 679 -24.70 -7.15 -0.84
C CYS A 679 -24.43 -7.42 0.64
N SER A 680 -24.60 -8.66 1.09
CA SER A 680 -24.29 -9.06 2.48
C SER A 680 -22.79 -9.00 2.79
N THR A 681 -21.92 -9.45 1.88
CA THR A 681 -20.46 -9.36 2.03
C THR A 681 -19.95 -7.92 1.97
N ILE A 682 -20.42 -7.12 1.01
CA ILE A 682 -20.05 -5.70 0.90
C ILE A 682 -20.58 -4.93 2.12
N GLY A 683 -21.79 -5.25 2.57
CA GLY A 683 -22.38 -4.72 3.80
C GLY A 683 -21.55 -5.09 5.03
N LEU A 684 -21.01 -6.32 5.11
CA LEU A 684 -20.13 -6.75 6.19
C LEU A 684 -18.79 -6.00 6.19
N LEU A 685 -18.16 -5.81 5.02
CA LEU A 685 -16.95 -4.98 4.88
C LEU A 685 -17.22 -3.55 5.37
N THR A 686 -18.33 -2.97 4.91
CA THR A 686 -18.77 -1.62 5.30
C THR A 686 -19.07 -1.52 6.80
N PHE A 687 -19.75 -2.51 7.36
CA PHE A 687 -20.01 -2.60 8.80
C PHE A 687 -18.71 -2.67 9.59
N ARG A 688 -17.74 -3.49 9.16
CA ARG A 688 -16.45 -3.62 9.83
C ARG A 688 -15.67 -2.30 9.82
N ARG A 689 -15.73 -1.54 8.71
CA ARG A 689 -15.19 -0.18 8.64
C ARG A 689 -15.81 0.73 9.70
N PHE A 690 -17.15 0.80 9.78
CA PHE A 690 -17.82 1.70 10.71
C PHE A 690 -17.72 1.27 12.18
N ALA A 691 -17.74 -0.04 12.45
CA ALA A 691 -17.73 -0.58 13.81
C ALA A 691 -16.31 -0.70 14.40
N PHE A 692 -15.31 -1.03 13.58
CA PHE A 692 -13.95 -1.32 14.03
C PHE A 692 -12.87 -0.40 13.44
N GLY A 693 -13.18 0.36 12.38
CA GLY A 693 -12.22 1.23 11.70
C GLY A 693 -11.39 0.54 10.61
N TYR A 694 -11.63 -0.75 10.34
CA TYR A 694 -10.88 -1.56 9.36
C TYR A 694 -11.75 -2.66 8.75
N GLU A 695 -11.43 -3.08 7.53
CA GLU A 695 -12.13 -4.12 6.79
C GLU A 695 -11.47 -5.50 6.97
N LEU A 696 -10.13 -5.56 6.92
CA LEU A 696 -9.36 -6.80 7.01
C LEU A 696 -8.62 -6.91 8.35
N GLY A 697 -8.39 -8.15 8.81
CA GLY A 697 -7.66 -8.42 10.04
C GLY A 697 -8.42 -8.05 11.32
N GLY A 698 -7.68 -7.64 12.35
CA GLY A 698 -8.18 -7.31 13.68
C GLY A 698 -8.02 -8.43 14.70
N GLY A 699 -8.80 -8.35 15.79
CA GLY A 699 -8.76 -9.37 16.85
C GLY A 699 -8.96 -10.77 16.26
N SER A 700 -8.05 -11.70 16.56
CA SER A 700 -7.94 -13.02 15.89
C SER A 700 -9.24 -13.83 15.87
N VAL A 701 -10.15 -13.58 16.82
CA VAL A 701 -11.47 -14.22 16.86
C VAL A 701 -12.44 -13.58 15.86
N MET A 702 -12.53 -12.25 15.83
CA MET A 702 -13.51 -11.55 14.98
C MET A 702 -13.14 -11.61 13.50
N SER A 703 -11.86 -11.58 13.16
CA SER A 703 -11.40 -11.78 11.79
C SER A 703 -11.75 -13.17 11.26
N LYS A 704 -11.57 -14.21 12.09
CA LYS A 704 -11.96 -15.59 11.77
C LYS A 704 -13.47 -15.75 11.66
N VAL A 705 -14.26 -15.22 12.60
CA VAL A 705 -15.72 -15.34 12.56
C VAL A 705 -16.29 -14.71 11.29
N HIS A 706 -15.90 -13.47 10.96
CA HIS A 706 -16.36 -12.82 9.73
C HIS A 706 -15.77 -13.46 8.47
N GLY A 707 -14.52 -13.94 8.51
CA GLY A 707 -13.89 -14.67 7.41
C GLY A 707 -14.61 -15.98 7.09
N TYR A 708 -14.92 -16.80 8.10
CA TYR A 708 -15.71 -18.01 7.94
C TYR A 708 -17.16 -17.73 7.52
N LEU A 709 -17.75 -16.62 7.98
CA LEU A 709 -19.07 -16.19 7.51
C LEU A 709 -19.04 -15.91 6.00
N CYS A 710 -18.07 -15.13 5.52
CA CYS A 710 -17.89 -14.90 4.07
C CYS A 710 -17.70 -16.21 3.30
N ILE A 711 -16.83 -17.11 3.76
CA ILE A 711 -16.63 -18.42 3.11
C ILE A 711 -17.93 -19.24 3.10
N SER A 712 -18.73 -19.19 4.17
CA SER A 712 -20.00 -19.92 4.23
C SER A 712 -21.01 -19.43 3.19
N PHE A 713 -20.97 -18.15 2.78
CA PHE A 713 -21.83 -17.66 1.69
C PHE A 713 -21.54 -18.35 0.36
N TRP A 714 -20.29 -18.71 0.06
CA TRP A 714 -19.99 -19.51 -1.13
C TRP A 714 -20.61 -20.91 -1.07
N PHE A 715 -20.51 -21.58 0.10
CA PHE A 715 -21.16 -22.87 0.28
C PHE A 715 -22.68 -22.77 0.17
N ILE A 716 -23.30 -21.72 0.74
CA ILE A 716 -24.73 -21.47 0.59
C ILE A 716 -25.09 -21.28 -0.88
N TYR A 717 -24.34 -20.47 -1.62
CA TYR A 717 -24.54 -20.26 -3.05
C TYR A 717 -24.47 -21.57 -3.84
N VAL A 718 -23.43 -22.39 -3.61
CA VAL A 718 -23.25 -23.68 -4.30
C VAL A 718 -24.37 -24.66 -3.94
N ILE A 719 -24.67 -24.84 -2.65
CA ILE A 719 -25.70 -25.78 -2.18
C ILE A 719 -27.06 -25.40 -2.74
N VAL A 720 -27.47 -24.13 -2.62
CA VAL A 720 -28.78 -23.70 -3.13
C VAL A 720 -28.85 -23.82 -4.66
N SER A 721 -27.75 -23.57 -5.37
CA SER A 721 -27.68 -23.76 -6.82
C SER A 721 -27.84 -25.23 -7.21
N ILE A 722 -27.16 -26.15 -6.51
CA ILE A 722 -27.27 -27.60 -6.74
C ILE A 722 -28.69 -28.09 -6.42
N VAL A 723 -29.28 -27.61 -5.31
CA VAL A 723 -30.65 -27.97 -4.95
C VAL A 723 -31.62 -27.47 -6.02
N LYS A 724 -31.43 -26.28 -6.60
CA LYS A 724 -32.27 -25.80 -7.71
C LYS A 724 -32.23 -26.72 -8.93
N VAL A 725 -31.06 -27.24 -9.27
CA VAL A 725 -30.86 -28.13 -10.42
C VAL A 725 -31.57 -29.48 -10.22
N TYR A 726 -31.42 -30.10 -9.05
CA TYR A 726 -32.00 -31.43 -8.80
C TYR A 726 -33.37 -31.43 -8.12
N ALA A 727 -33.91 -30.28 -7.73
CA ALA A 727 -35.21 -30.21 -7.12
C ALA A 727 -36.33 -30.52 -8.12
N PRO A 728 -37.41 -31.19 -7.68
CA PRO A 728 -38.60 -31.36 -8.51
C PRO A 728 -39.14 -30.03 -9.02
N GLU A 729 -39.69 -30.03 -10.24
CA GLU A 729 -40.36 -28.85 -10.82
C GLU A 729 -41.40 -28.28 -9.84
N GLY A 730 -41.41 -26.95 -9.68
CA GLY A 730 -42.31 -26.23 -8.76
C GLY A 730 -41.82 -26.09 -7.31
N THR A 731 -40.65 -26.66 -6.96
CA THR A 731 -40.04 -26.47 -5.62
C THR A 731 -39.54 -25.03 -5.40
N PHE A 732 -39.05 -24.38 -6.45
CA PHE A 732 -38.59 -23.00 -6.43
C PHE A 732 -39.51 -22.12 -7.27
N ILE A 733 -39.60 -20.84 -6.89
CA ILE A 733 -40.29 -19.82 -7.68
C ILE A 733 -39.50 -19.66 -8.99
N ASP A 734 -40.18 -19.93 -10.10
CA ASP A 734 -39.64 -19.69 -11.43
C ASP A 734 -39.71 -18.19 -11.72
N LEU A 735 -38.56 -17.52 -11.68
CA LEU A 735 -38.47 -16.07 -11.90
C LEU A 735 -38.55 -15.70 -13.39
N GLY A 736 -38.58 -16.70 -14.29
CA GLY A 736 -38.64 -16.52 -15.74
C GLY A 736 -40.02 -16.77 -16.37
N ARG A 737 -41.05 -17.00 -15.55
CA ARG A 737 -42.46 -17.18 -15.95
C ARG A 737 -43.36 -16.04 -15.50
#